data_AF-A0AAW3AV87-F1
#
_entry.id   AF-A0AAW3AV87-F1
#
_cell.length_a   1.000
_cell.length_b   1.000
_cell.length_c   1.000
_cell.angle_alpha   90.00
_cell.angle_beta   90.00
_cell.angle_gamma   90.00
#
_symmetry.space_group_name_H-M   'P 1'
#
loop_
_entity.id
_entity.type
_entity.pdbx_description
1 polymer ?
#
loop_
_entity_poly.entity_id
_entity_poly.type
_entity_poly.pdbx_seq_one_letter_code
_entity_poly.pdbx_strand_id
1 'polypeptide(L)'
;MSFSSPLDGGGAGSAVEPRASLFTAAENAEFQAILAECSTFPSYERQYQEVLMTLEGDDVLDKFRAEYEGLHRSLLRSHESEGRLLRKCTDLQSDIEACAERAVTAAELTLGDRDTIAHLKSETERTSHRLVQVKEKEAQLKEAIDTLKRDIAEQQAKAQDPIDVPEQEAALRSLRGLHEALQREEEQLVQQFRSASLDVAATQRRIAALLNNNSTNAAELSLVREMISKTEEEVQTVLASRAVKEQELKAVRDTIARRIASHTSQQHTLDALGEDHERNGQELRNIRHEEARLTEEYQGVCRQLQHVNTALQECSEENDLWQRRAHEKAAELQAYQAAVVSMHRRYIKAQKVVEALQRRNAVTEEQRSEQLTKHRELATQLKSEEAALARAKQAAHATTQTAASVKGEVNLLQQHIAGEAAEQQRNAAWLAEKLGQLRVLESVLASSEEHIQRTHQEVYVLTQEAEISEAGAKKYASACAHLLSDVENKGAMVAQYEEQLTAVEARVKQQQALLESMVGERNTYTSHYDQLKQGLSEQQHQFTLLVAKVQSLRSAIEKREKDVTLEAAHVQLLQQQQKDIEVHVVDFERRANKKQLCAEALGQEIRQLRAVLSDAADETRRQQRRCHDVVHERDMLDRQVTDRAAEVQALYEQAHTKGFLLRRHEALYNDQAQQLEHLEYQTVQFAQQLEKMRTFVARLPELRVLLNNATRELQREKVRVQALLDDAARPVNVHPYHELASAEPETHALLQRVQRLQRVLVQRRDELEEKEAAIQSVEQRYMKAKATVAHQPGPEIAEQLTAYQQNLTKKHQDMRQMQEALEFFRSQTDHFKARHDVLRERLADMGKAYAAERAEKERRPRAGVIAGAPPITPRPDSPSATPEPVVYRGFVAPPRAATTTAFTPHANPGEGSDLPLLGGPHENAGQR
;
A
#
# COMPACT_ATOMS: atom_id res chain seq x y z
N MET A 1 -48.90 -2.44 -58.78
CA MET A 1 -47.63 -3.19 -58.93
C MET A 1 -46.94 -3.14 -57.58
N SER A 2 -46.95 -4.18 -56.72
CA SER A 2 -46.30 -5.52 -56.84
C SER A 2 -44.77 -5.45 -56.68
N PHE A 3 -44.08 -6.07 -55.71
CA PHE A 3 -44.40 -6.95 -54.55
C PHE A 3 -43.20 -6.88 -53.56
N SER A 4 -43.21 -7.29 -52.27
CA SER A 4 -44.25 -7.63 -51.26
C SER A 4 -43.57 -7.70 -49.86
N SER A 5 -44.30 -8.04 -48.79
CA SER A 5 -43.72 -8.57 -47.52
C SER A 5 -43.20 -10.02 -47.71
N PRO A 6 -42.35 -10.58 -46.80
CA PRO A 6 -42.70 -10.93 -45.41
C PRO A 6 -41.83 -10.18 -44.36
N LEU A 7 -42.04 -10.19 -43.03
CA LEU A 7 -42.70 -11.12 -42.08
C LEU A 7 -41.96 -12.44 -41.77
N ASP A 8 -40.81 -12.31 -41.10
CA ASP A 8 -40.35 -13.26 -40.08
C ASP A 8 -39.74 -12.43 -38.91
N GLY A 9 -39.72 -12.88 -37.66
CA GLY A 9 -39.88 -14.26 -37.17
C GLY A 9 -38.73 -14.68 -36.23
N GLY A 10 -37.66 -13.87 -36.17
CA GLY A 10 -36.45 -14.09 -35.38
C GLY A 10 -36.62 -13.95 -33.86
N GLY A 11 -37.53 -14.73 -33.26
CA GLY A 11 -37.57 -14.95 -31.82
C GLY A 11 -36.33 -15.74 -31.41
N ALA A 12 -35.33 -15.06 -30.86
CA ALA A 12 -34.10 -15.66 -30.33
C ALA A 12 -34.39 -16.48 -29.05
N GLY A 13 -35.01 -17.64 -29.23
CA GLY A 13 -35.09 -18.67 -28.21
C GLY A 13 -33.68 -19.16 -27.90
N SER A 14 -33.17 -18.80 -26.71
CA SER A 14 -31.98 -19.43 -26.15
C SER A 14 -32.34 -20.89 -25.82
N ALA A 15 -32.15 -21.77 -26.80
CA ALA A 15 -32.18 -23.20 -26.62
C ALA A 15 -30.95 -23.57 -25.77
N VAL A 16 -31.14 -23.64 -24.45
CA VAL A 16 -30.16 -24.16 -23.52
C VAL A 16 -29.95 -25.64 -23.87
N GLU A 17 -28.80 -25.98 -24.44
CA GLU A 17 -28.46 -27.35 -24.83
C GLU A 17 -28.40 -28.26 -23.60
N PRO A 18 -29.33 -29.21 -23.43
CA PRO A 18 -29.38 -30.03 -22.23
C PRO A 18 -28.73 -31.39 -22.51
N ARG A 19 -27.38 -31.44 -22.54
CA ARG A 19 -26.52 -32.64 -22.31
C ARG A 19 -25.05 -32.34 -22.59
N ALA A 20 -24.37 -31.72 -21.62
CA ALA A 20 -22.94 -31.92 -21.42
C ALA A 20 -22.75 -32.97 -20.31
N SER A 21 -22.92 -34.26 -20.64
CA SER A 21 -22.48 -35.33 -19.74
C SER A 21 -20.94 -35.33 -19.74
N LEU A 22 -20.34 -35.23 -18.54
CA LEU A 22 -18.88 -35.09 -18.41
C LEU A 22 -18.08 -36.29 -18.94
N PHE A 23 -18.74 -37.43 -19.12
CA PHE A 23 -18.26 -38.55 -19.93
C PHE A 23 -19.19 -38.74 -21.14
N THR A 24 -18.59 -39.11 -22.27
CA THR A 24 -19.30 -39.74 -23.39
C THR A 24 -19.80 -41.14 -22.97
N ALA A 25 -20.70 -41.71 -23.77
CA ALA A 25 -21.17 -43.08 -23.56
C ALA A 25 -20.05 -44.13 -23.74
N ALA A 26 -18.94 -43.80 -24.40
CA ALA A 26 -17.78 -44.67 -24.54
C ALA A 26 -16.94 -44.67 -23.25
N GLU A 27 -16.56 -43.49 -22.73
CA GLU A 27 -15.75 -43.37 -21.51
C GLU A 27 -16.47 -43.96 -20.29
N ASN A 28 -17.81 -43.82 -20.20
CA ASN A 28 -18.61 -44.50 -19.17
C ASN A 28 -18.58 -46.03 -19.30
N ALA A 29 -18.53 -46.58 -20.53
CA ALA A 29 -18.43 -48.02 -20.75
C ALA A 29 -17.02 -48.54 -20.42
N GLU A 30 -15.97 -47.78 -20.73
CA GLU A 30 -14.59 -48.08 -20.35
C GLU A 30 -14.42 -48.06 -18.82
N PHE A 31 -14.99 -47.08 -18.13
CA PHE A 31 -14.98 -47.03 -16.66
C PHE A 31 -15.71 -48.22 -16.02
N GLN A 32 -16.86 -48.64 -16.59
CA GLN A 32 -17.55 -49.85 -16.14
C GLN A 32 -16.77 -51.14 -16.43
N ALA A 33 -16.01 -51.21 -17.53
CA ALA A 33 -15.12 -52.34 -17.81
C ALA A 33 -13.99 -52.44 -16.77
N ILE A 34 -13.35 -51.33 -16.42
CA ILE A 34 -12.30 -51.29 -15.38
C ILE A 34 -12.85 -51.71 -14.01
N LEU A 35 -14.05 -51.24 -13.64
CA LEU A 35 -14.74 -51.69 -12.41
C LEU A 35 -15.02 -53.20 -12.42
N ALA A 36 -15.39 -53.77 -13.57
CA ALA A 36 -15.60 -55.22 -13.72
C ALA A 36 -14.28 -56.01 -13.61
N GLU A 37 -13.21 -55.58 -14.27
CA GLU A 37 -11.88 -56.19 -14.16
C GLU A 37 -11.37 -56.19 -12.71
N CYS A 38 -11.47 -55.05 -12.02
CA CYS A 38 -11.06 -54.91 -10.62
C CYS A 38 -11.85 -55.84 -9.66
N SER A 39 -13.05 -56.29 -10.06
CA SER A 39 -13.86 -57.27 -9.32
C SER A 39 -13.42 -58.72 -9.50
N THR A 40 -12.59 -59.03 -10.52
CA THR A 40 -12.08 -60.39 -10.77
C THR A 40 -10.89 -60.77 -9.88
N PHE A 41 -10.27 -59.79 -9.21
CA PHE A 41 -9.09 -59.96 -8.36
C PHE A 41 -9.15 -61.14 -7.36
N PRO A 42 -10.27 -61.42 -6.65
CA PRO A 42 -10.36 -62.55 -5.72
C PRO A 42 -10.23 -63.94 -6.38
N SER A 43 -10.33 -64.04 -7.70
CA SER A 43 -10.05 -65.29 -8.43
C SER A 43 -8.55 -65.48 -8.68
N TYR A 44 -7.83 -64.40 -8.99
CA TYR A 44 -6.36 -64.42 -9.09
C TYR A 44 -5.70 -64.63 -7.74
N GLU A 45 -6.20 -64.01 -6.66
CA GLU A 45 -5.69 -64.22 -5.30
C GLU A 45 -5.76 -65.70 -4.89
N ARG A 46 -6.84 -66.42 -5.23
CA ARG A 46 -6.93 -67.87 -4.99
C ARG A 46 -5.90 -68.67 -5.77
N GLN A 47 -5.68 -68.34 -7.04
CA GLN A 47 -4.64 -68.99 -7.87
C GLN A 47 -3.23 -68.74 -7.31
N TYR A 48 -2.94 -67.53 -6.84
CA TYR A 48 -1.69 -67.21 -6.13
C TYR A 48 -1.53 -68.02 -4.85
N GLN A 49 -2.59 -68.19 -4.05
CA GLN A 49 -2.59 -69.01 -2.85
C GLN A 49 -2.42 -70.51 -3.17
N GLU A 50 -3.09 -71.03 -4.20
CA GLU A 50 -2.93 -72.42 -4.66
C GLU A 50 -1.48 -72.70 -5.10
N VAL A 51 -0.85 -71.80 -5.86
CA VAL A 51 0.57 -71.92 -6.24
C VAL A 51 1.48 -71.90 -5.02
N LEU A 52 1.25 -71.00 -4.05
CA LEU A 52 2.02 -70.98 -2.79
C LEU A 52 1.88 -72.29 -2.00
N MET A 53 0.68 -72.87 -1.95
CA MET A 53 0.43 -74.16 -1.29
C MET A 53 1.15 -75.32 -2.01
N THR A 54 1.29 -75.27 -3.34
CA THR A 54 2.11 -76.27 -4.09
C THR A 54 3.62 -76.09 -3.94
N LEU A 55 4.08 -74.97 -3.37
CA LEU A 55 5.49 -74.69 -3.08
C LEU A 55 5.85 -74.94 -1.60
N GLU A 56 4.93 -75.43 -0.77
CA GLU A 56 5.21 -75.79 0.62
C GLU A 56 5.86 -77.18 0.71
N GLY A 57 7.15 -77.23 1.07
CA GLY A 57 7.87 -78.47 1.37
C GLY A 57 8.99 -78.87 0.40
N ASP A 58 9.39 -77.98 -0.51
CA ASP A 58 10.55 -78.18 -1.40
C ASP A 58 11.64 -77.12 -1.12
N ASP A 59 12.61 -77.49 -0.25
CA ASP A 59 13.72 -76.63 0.22
C ASP A 59 14.52 -75.94 -0.92
N VAL A 60 14.47 -76.48 -2.15
CA VAL A 60 15.16 -75.90 -3.32
C VAL A 60 14.42 -74.67 -3.84
N LEU A 61 13.10 -74.62 -3.69
CA LEU A 61 12.20 -73.60 -4.24
C LEU A 61 11.84 -72.49 -3.24
N ASP A 62 12.22 -72.59 -1.97
CA ASP A 62 11.93 -71.59 -0.92
C ASP A 62 12.35 -70.15 -1.30
N LYS A 63 13.42 -69.98 -2.08
CA LYS A 63 13.84 -68.67 -2.60
C LYS A 63 12.86 -68.11 -3.61
N PHE A 64 12.38 -68.95 -4.54
CA PHE A 64 11.37 -68.59 -5.51
C PHE A 64 10.02 -68.31 -4.83
N ARG A 65 9.64 -69.11 -3.83
CA ARG A 65 8.49 -68.86 -2.95
C ARG A 65 8.58 -67.47 -2.31
N ALA A 66 9.71 -67.12 -1.69
CA ALA A 66 9.90 -65.83 -1.04
C ALA A 66 9.78 -64.63 -2.02
N GLU A 67 10.31 -64.77 -3.25
CA GLU A 67 10.14 -63.76 -4.31
C GLU A 67 8.69 -63.68 -4.83
N TYR A 68 8.01 -64.82 -4.98
CA TYR A 68 6.62 -64.91 -5.43
C TYR A 68 5.63 -64.34 -4.39
N GLU A 69 5.85 -64.60 -3.09
CA GLU A 69 5.15 -63.93 -2.00
C GLU A 69 5.43 -62.42 -1.96
N GLY A 70 6.64 -61.99 -2.33
CA GLY A 70 7.01 -60.58 -2.47
C GLY A 70 6.24 -59.90 -3.60
N LEU A 71 6.13 -60.57 -4.75
CA LEU A 71 5.34 -60.12 -5.90
C LEU A 71 3.85 -60.02 -5.52
N HIS A 72 3.29 -61.04 -4.87
CA HIS A 72 1.90 -61.03 -4.39
C HIS A 72 1.62 -59.88 -3.40
N ARG A 73 2.55 -59.62 -2.46
CA ARG A 73 2.48 -58.48 -1.53
C ARG A 73 2.57 -57.12 -2.23
N SER A 74 3.23 -57.03 -3.39
CA SER A 74 3.24 -55.83 -4.23
C SER A 74 1.91 -55.65 -4.97
N LEU A 75 1.41 -56.74 -5.58
CA LEU A 75 0.15 -56.78 -6.33
C LEU A 75 -1.05 -56.40 -5.46
N LEU A 76 -1.14 -56.95 -4.24
CA LEU A 76 -2.16 -56.57 -3.24
C LEU A 76 -2.17 -55.07 -2.94
N ARG A 77 -0.99 -54.46 -2.72
CA ARG A 77 -0.89 -53.00 -2.48
C ARG A 77 -1.31 -52.17 -3.68
N SER A 78 -1.05 -52.66 -4.90
CA SER A 78 -1.52 -52.03 -6.13
C SER A 78 -3.06 -52.04 -6.19
N HIS A 79 -3.68 -53.22 -6.03
CA HIS A 79 -5.14 -53.37 -6.05
C HIS A 79 -5.83 -52.58 -4.92
N GLU A 80 -5.28 -52.57 -3.71
CA GLU A 80 -5.78 -51.71 -2.63
C GLU A 80 -5.73 -50.20 -2.97
N SER A 81 -4.77 -49.77 -3.79
CA SER A 81 -4.62 -48.36 -4.19
C SER A 81 -5.58 -48.00 -5.34
N GLU A 82 -5.73 -48.91 -6.30
CA GLU A 82 -6.64 -48.82 -7.43
C GLU A 82 -8.11 -48.83 -6.99
N GLY A 83 -8.49 -49.78 -6.12
CA GLY A 83 -9.81 -49.84 -5.50
C GLY A 83 -10.10 -48.65 -4.56
N ARG A 84 -9.08 -47.91 -4.09
CA ARG A 84 -9.24 -46.62 -3.40
C ARG A 84 -9.39 -45.44 -4.38
N LEU A 85 -8.88 -45.55 -5.60
CA LEU A 85 -9.08 -44.57 -6.67
C LEU A 85 -10.49 -44.70 -7.28
N LEU A 86 -10.87 -45.92 -7.66
CA LEU A 86 -12.16 -46.23 -8.29
C LEU A 86 -13.36 -45.79 -7.45
N ARG A 87 -13.31 -45.99 -6.12
CA ARG A 87 -14.36 -45.50 -5.20
C ARG A 87 -14.52 -43.97 -5.27
N LYS A 88 -13.42 -43.21 -5.30
CA LYS A 88 -13.50 -41.75 -5.44
C LYS A 88 -14.08 -41.34 -6.79
N CYS A 89 -13.81 -42.09 -7.85
CA CYS A 89 -14.41 -41.86 -9.17
C CYS A 89 -15.92 -42.12 -9.15
N THR A 90 -16.40 -43.21 -8.52
CA THR A 90 -17.84 -43.47 -8.36
C THR A 90 -18.53 -42.44 -7.47
N ASP A 91 -17.89 -42.02 -6.37
CA ASP A 91 -18.42 -41.00 -5.47
C ASP A 91 -18.62 -39.67 -6.22
N LEU A 92 -17.57 -39.20 -6.91
CA LEU A 92 -17.60 -37.97 -7.72
C LEU A 92 -18.62 -38.05 -8.87
N GLN A 93 -18.78 -39.20 -9.52
CA GLN A 93 -19.80 -39.40 -10.54
C GLN A 93 -21.21 -39.20 -9.97
N SER A 94 -21.50 -39.76 -8.78
CA SER A 94 -22.80 -39.60 -8.13
C SER A 94 -23.11 -38.16 -7.71
N ASP A 95 -22.09 -37.41 -7.24
CA ASP A 95 -22.23 -35.98 -6.93
C ASP A 95 -22.51 -35.13 -8.18
N ILE A 96 -21.89 -35.47 -9.32
CA ILE A 96 -22.11 -34.79 -10.61
C ILE A 96 -23.55 -35.05 -11.11
N GLU A 97 -24.01 -36.30 -11.07
CA GLU A 97 -25.37 -36.68 -11.48
C GLU A 97 -26.43 -35.97 -10.60
N ALA A 98 -26.23 -35.96 -9.28
CA ALA A 98 -27.09 -35.24 -8.34
C ALA A 98 -27.07 -33.70 -8.52
N CYS A 99 -26.00 -33.13 -9.08
CA CYS A 99 -25.96 -31.71 -9.46
C CYS A 99 -26.70 -31.43 -10.78
N ALA A 100 -26.66 -32.36 -11.74
CA ALA A 100 -27.38 -32.24 -13.01
C ALA A 100 -28.91 -32.24 -12.81
N GLU A 101 -29.44 -33.11 -11.95
CA GLU A 101 -30.88 -33.14 -11.61
C GLU A 101 -31.38 -31.83 -10.98
N ARG A 102 -30.55 -31.21 -10.12
CA ARG A 102 -30.85 -29.90 -9.50
C ARG A 102 -30.85 -28.77 -10.54
N ALA A 103 -30.01 -28.85 -11.57
CA ALA A 103 -30.00 -27.88 -12.65
C ALA A 103 -31.24 -27.99 -13.55
N VAL A 104 -31.70 -29.20 -13.85
CA VAL A 104 -32.93 -29.44 -14.63
C VAL A 104 -34.17 -28.92 -13.89
N THR A 105 -34.34 -29.31 -12.62
CA THR A 105 -35.49 -28.86 -11.81
C THR A 105 -35.52 -27.35 -11.58
N ALA A 106 -34.35 -26.69 -11.48
CA ALA A 106 -34.27 -25.23 -11.46
C ALA A 106 -34.73 -24.59 -12.78
N ALA A 107 -34.37 -25.18 -13.94
CA ALA A 107 -34.79 -24.68 -15.24
C ALA A 107 -36.31 -24.75 -15.44
N GLU A 108 -36.94 -25.87 -15.03
CA GLU A 108 -38.40 -26.06 -15.10
C GLU A 108 -39.17 -24.99 -14.31
N LEU A 109 -38.70 -24.64 -13.10
CA LEU A 109 -39.28 -23.56 -12.29
C LEU A 109 -39.21 -22.20 -13.00
N THR A 110 -38.07 -21.87 -13.62
CA THR A 110 -37.95 -20.60 -14.36
C THR A 110 -38.84 -20.51 -15.61
N LEU A 111 -39.27 -21.66 -16.15
CA LEU A 111 -40.26 -21.71 -17.23
C LEU A 111 -41.66 -21.35 -16.70
N GLY A 112 -42.07 -21.92 -15.55
CA GLY A 112 -43.35 -21.60 -14.92
C GLY A 112 -43.48 -20.12 -14.50
N ASP A 113 -42.42 -19.54 -13.96
CA ASP A 113 -42.38 -18.11 -13.61
C ASP A 113 -42.57 -17.21 -14.84
N ARG A 114 -42.04 -17.60 -16.01
CA ARG A 114 -42.19 -16.85 -17.27
C ARG A 114 -43.64 -16.77 -17.72
N ASP A 115 -44.40 -17.86 -17.60
CA ASP A 115 -45.80 -17.93 -18.04
C ASP A 115 -46.75 -17.19 -17.09
N THR A 116 -46.52 -17.26 -15.77
CA THR A 116 -47.30 -16.46 -14.81
C THR A 116 -47.08 -14.95 -15.01
N ILE A 117 -45.84 -14.52 -15.31
CA ILE A 117 -45.53 -13.14 -15.68
C ILE A 117 -46.25 -12.72 -16.97
N ALA A 118 -46.42 -13.61 -17.94
CA ALA A 118 -47.18 -13.34 -19.16
C ALA A 118 -48.68 -13.16 -18.88
N HIS A 119 -49.28 -14.01 -18.04
CA HIS A 119 -50.69 -13.88 -17.63
C HIS A 119 -50.97 -12.52 -16.98
N LEU A 120 -50.18 -12.16 -15.95
CA LEU A 120 -50.35 -10.93 -15.17
C LEU A 120 -50.24 -9.67 -16.03
N LYS A 121 -49.38 -9.65 -17.06
CA LYS A 121 -49.30 -8.54 -18.03
C LYS A 121 -50.60 -8.36 -18.82
N SER A 122 -51.22 -9.45 -19.27
CA SER A 122 -52.51 -9.36 -19.98
C SER A 122 -53.63 -8.77 -19.10
N GLU A 123 -53.55 -8.96 -17.78
CA GLU A 123 -54.53 -8.42 -16.83
C GLU A 123 -54.28 -6.95 -16.50
N THR A 124 -53.03 -6.48 -16.45
CA THR A 124 -52.72 -5.05 -16.32
C THR A 124 -53.13 -4.27 -17.56
N GLU A 125 -53.00 -4.85 -18.77
CA GLU A 125 -53.49 -4.24 -20.01
C GLU A 125 -55.03 -4.13 -20.04
N ARG A 126 -55.75 -5.21 -19.65
CA ARG A 126 -57.22 -5.22 -19.56
C ARG A 126 -57.75 -4.21 -18.54
N THR A 127 -57.10 -4.07 -17.39
CA THR A 127 -57.50 -3.11 -16.35
C THR A 127 -57.17 -1.66 -16.75
N SER A 128 -56.05 -1.42 -17.44
CA SER A 128 -55.73 -0.12 -18.03
C SER A 128 -56.80 0.35 -19.03
N HIS A 129 -57.26 -0.52 -19.94
CA HIS A 129 -58.34 -0.20 -20.89
C HIS A 129 -59.66 0.16 -20.18
N ARG A 130 -60.02 -0.55 -19.11
CA ARG A 130 -61.20 -0.22 -18.30
C ARG A 130 -61.08 1.16 -17.62
N LEU A 131 -59.88 1.53 -17.17
CA LEU A 131 -59.63 2.85 -16.56
C LEU A 131 -59.81 4.00 -17.58
N VAL A 132 -59.40 3.81 -18.84
CA VAL A 132 -59.61 4.80 -19.91
C VAL A 132 -61.11 5.00 -20.17
N GLN A 133 -61.87 3.91 -20.33
CA GLN A 133 -63.33 3.96 -20.55
C GLN A 133 -64.11 4.61 -19.40
N VAL A 134 -63.60 4.55 -18.16
CA VAL A 134 -64.18 5.27 -17.02
C VAL A 134 -63.88 6.76 -17.10
N LYS A 135 -62.65 7.16 -17.46
CA LYS A 135 -62.26 8.57 -17.62
C LYS A 135 -62.98 9.27 -18.77
N GLU A 136 -63.26 8.57 -19.86
CA GLU A 136 -64.05 9.10 -20.98
C GLU A 136 -65.50 9.40 -20.54
N LYS A 137 -66.11 8.50 -19.76
CA LYS A 137 -67.44 8.73 -19.16
C LYS A 137 -67.42 9.85 -18.13
N GLU A 138 -66.34 9.98 -17.35
CA GLU A 138 -66.15 11.07 -16.39
C GLU A 138 -66.05 12.44 -17.09
N ALA A 139 -65.42 12.50 -18.28
CA ALA A 139 -65.38 13.71 -19.10
C ALA A 139 -66.78 14.07 -19.65
N GLN A 140 -67.49 13.11 -20.23
CA GLN A 140 -68.86 13.29 -20.73
C GLN A 140 -69.83 13.79 -19.63
N LEU A 141 -69.70 13.27 -18.41
CA LEU A 141 -70.50 13.71 -17.27
C LEU A 141 -70.14 15.14 -16.80
N LYS A 142 -68.89 15.59 -16.97
CA LYS A 142 -68.50 16.98 -16.68
C LYS A 142 -69.06 17.95 -17.71
N GLU A 143 -69.07 17.59 -18.98
CA GLU A 143 -69.71 18.38 -20.05
C GLU A 143 -71.24 18.47 -19.86
N ALA A 144 -71.88 17.38 -19.40
CA ALA A 144 -73.29 17.37 -18.99
C ALA A 144 -73.57 18.27 -17.76
N ILE A 145 -72.67 18.31 -16.78
CA ILE A 145 -72.77 19.21 -15.62
C ILE A 145 -72.59 20.67 -16.04
N ASP A 146 -71.67 20.97 -16.95
CA ASP A 146 -71.40 22.35 -17.40
C ASP A 146 -72.43 22.86 -18.41
N THR A 147 -73.20 22.00 -19.07
CA THR A 147 -74.42 22.40 -19.80
C THR A 147 -75.56 22.73 -18.83
N LEU A 148 -75.87 21.85 -17.88
CA LEU A 148 -76.90 22.11 -16.86
C LEU A 148 -76.64 23.40 -16.05
N LYS A 149 -75.38 23.78 -15.80
CA LYS A 149 -75.03 25.07 -15.18
C LYS A 149 -75.41 26.30 -16.03
N ARG A 150 -75.40 26.20 -17.36
CA ARG A 150 -75.83 27.27 -18.27
C ARG A 150 -77.35 27.36 -18.28
N ASP A 151 -78.03 26.23 -18.34
CA ASP A 151 -79.50 26.15 -18.32
C ASP A 151 -80.07 26.75 -17.01
N ILE A 152 -79.41 26.48 -15.87
CA ILE A 152 -79.74 27.10 -14.57
C ILE A 152 -79.55 28.63 -14.62
N ALA A 153 -78.49 29.13 -15.26
CA ALA A 153 -78.26 30.56 -15.40
C ALA A 153 -79.30 31.25 -16.33
N GLU A 154 -79.78 30.56 -17.38
CA GLU A 154 -80.85 31.09 -18.23
C GLU A 154 -82.22 31.09 -17.54
N GLN A 155 -82.53 30.10 -16.70
CA GLN A 155 -83.79 30.08 -15.96
C GLN A 155 -83.80 31.05 -14.77
N GLN A 156 -82.66 31.31 -14.13
CA GLN A 156 -82.53 32.35 -13.10
C GLN A 156 -82.75 33.78 -13.64
N ALA A 157 -82.75 33.98 -14.96
CA ALA A 157 -82.99 35.28 -15.60
C ALA A 157 -84.46 35.54 -16.00
N LYS A 158 -85.42 34.65 -15.68
CA LYS A 158 -86.80 34.70 -16.22
C LYS A 158 -87.93 34.44 -15.19
N ALA A 159 -87.69 34.69 -13.89
CA ALA A 159 -88.64 34.36 -12.83
C ALA A 159 -89.14 35.59 -12.03
N GLN A 160 -90.17 36.26 -12.57
CA GLN A 160 -91.01 37.27 -11.90
C GLN A 160 -92.42 37.28 -12.53
N ASP A 161 -93.55 37.34 -11.82
CA ASP A 161 -93.76 37.11 -10.39
C ASP A 161 -95.00 36.20 -10.12
N PRO A 162 -96.26 36.58 -10.43
CA PRO A 162 -97.43 35.96 -9.77
C PRO A 162 -98.37 35.14 -10.67
N ILE A 163 -99.30 34.44 -10.01
CA ILE A 163 -100.12 33.30 -10.45
C ILE A 163 -101.63 33.63 -10.34
N ASP A 164 -102.53 32.91 -11.04
CA ASP A 164 -103.85 32.40 -10.54
C ASP A 164 -104.62 31.58 -11.61
N VAL A 165 -105.33 30.48 -11.24
CA VAL A 165 -106.03 29.53 -12.17
C VAL A 165 -107.22 28.77 -11.51
N PRO A 166 -108.43 28.64 -12.12
CA PRO A 166 -109.58 27.91 -11.52
C PRO A 166 -110.37 26.88 -12.40
N GLU A 167 -110.58 25.67 -11.85
CA GLU A 167 -111.81 24.80 -11.80
C GLU A 167 -112.56 24.25 -13.05
N GLN A 168 -113.49 23.30 -12.80
CA GLN A 168 -114.13 22.37 -13.77
C GLN A 168 -115.60 22.01 -13.44
N GLU A 169 -116.27 21.32 -14.39
CA GLU A 169 -117.52 20.51 -14.30
C GLU A 169 -118.91 21.18 -14.08
N ALA A 170 -119.82 20.98 -15.05
CA ALA A 170 -121.29 20.98 -14.86
C ALA A 170 -122.07 20.42 -16.07
N ALA A 171 -122.90 19.36 -15.93
CA ALA A 171 -123.98 19.02 -16.89
C ALA A 171 -125.05 17.96 -16.50
N LEU A 172 -125.25 17.57 -15.23
CA LEU A 172 -126.26 16.54 -14.88
C LEU A 172 -127.69 17.09 -14.79
N ARG A 173 -128.47 17.00 -15.89
CA ARG A 173 -129.93 17.32 -15.90
C ARG A 173 -130.85 16.36 -16.68
N SER A 174 -130.36 15.19 -17.12
CA SER A 174 -131.18 14.09 -17.69
C SER A 174 -132.07 13.36 -16.65
N LEU A 175 -132.03 13.81 -15.39
CA LEU A 175 -132.57 13.24 -14.14
C LEU A 175 -134.11 13.08 -14.04
N ARG A 176 -134.84 12.91 -15.16
CA ARG A 176 -136.28 12.57 -15.14
C ARG A 176 -136.69 11.38 -16.01
N GLY A 177 -135.99 11.10 -17.11
CA GLY A 177 -136.06 9.76 -17.73
C GLY A 177 -135.49 8.68 -16.80
N LEU A 178 -134.59 9.09 -15.92
CA LEU A 178 -133.95 8.24 -14.91
C LEU A 178 -134.93 7.56 -13.94
N HIS A 179 -136.14 8.05 -13.65
CA HIS A 179 -136.95 7.42 -12.59
C HIS A 179 -137.55 6.05 -12.97
N GLU A 180 -137.86 5.82 -14.25
CA GLU A 180 -138.34 4.51 -14.75
C GLU A 180 -137.18 3.60 -15.22
N ALA A 181 -135.99 4.18 -15.45
CA ALA A 181 -134.75 3.42 -15.56
C ALA A 181 -134.31 2.91 -14.18
N LEU A 182 -134.36 3.75 -13.15
CA LEU A 182 -133.83 3.51 -11.80
C LEU A 182 -134.34 2.22 -11.15
N GLN A 183 -135.59 1.80 -11.38
CA GLN A 183 -136.08 0.53 -10.84
C GLN A 183 -135.45 -0.71 -11.51
N ARG A 184 -135.06 -0.62 -12.79
CA ARG A 184 -134.30 -1.69 -13.47
C ARG A 184 -132.81 -1.57 -13.23
N GLU A 185 -132.31 -0.34 -13.07
CA GLU A 185 -130.94 -0.08 -12.65
C GLU A 185 -130.72 -0.58 -11.21
N GLU A 186 -131.68 -0.46 -10.28
CA GLU A 186 -131.54 -0.93 -8.90
C GLU A 186 -131.29 -2.45 -8.84
N GLU A 187 -132.06 -3.26 -9.56
CA GLU A 187 -131.84 -4.71 -9.66
C GLU A 187 -130.47 -5.05 -10.29
N GLN A 188 -130.03 -4.29 -11.30
CA GLN A 188 -128.72 -4.46 -11.93
C GLN A 188 -127.57 -4.01 -11.01
N LEU A 189 -127.74 -2.90 -10.29
CA LEU A 189 -126.78 -2.33 -9.34
C LEU A 189 -126.60 -3.26 -8.14
N VAL A 190 -127.64 -3.94 -7.66
CA VAL A 190 -127.52 -4.98 -6.62
C VAL A 190 -126.69 -6.18 -7.11
N GLN A 191 -126.75 -6.54 -8.39
CA GLN A 191 -125.86 -7.57 -8.97
C GLN A 191 -124.43 -7.05 -9.15
N GLN A 192 -124.25 -5.84 -9.70
CA GLN A 192 -122.94 -5.21 -9.89
C GLN A 192 -122.22 -4.94 -8.55
N PHE A 193 -122.96 -4.59 -7.50
CA PHE A 193 -122.41 -4.40 -6.16
C PHE A 193 -121.90 -5.71 -5.56
N ARG A 194 -122.54 -6.85 -5.87
CA ARG A 194 -122.07 -8.18 -5.46
C ARG A 194 -120.79 -8.59 -6.19
N SER A 195 -120.67 -8.35 -7.50
CA SER A 195 -119.40 -8.59 -8.22
C SER A 195 -118.29 -7.66 -7.72
N ALA A 196 -118.56 -6.35 -7.63
CA ALA A 196 -117.60 -5.37 -7.12
C ALA A 196 -117.13 -5.69 -5.69
N SER A 197 -118.00 -6.20 -4.82
CA SER A 197 -117.63 -6.66 -3.47
C SER A 197 -116.66 -7.85 -3.49
N LEU A 198 -116.84 -8.79 -4.45
CA LEU A 198 -115.92 -9.91 -4.63
C LEU A 198 -114.56 -9.44 -5.20
N ASP A 199 -114.57 -8.48 -6.13
CA ASP A 199 -113.36 -7.89 -6.70
C ASP A 199 -112.58 -7.05 -5.68
N VAL A 200 -113.27 -6.31 -4.80
CA VAL A 200 -112.67 -5.63 -3.64
C VAL A 200 -112.06 -6.65 -2.68
N ALA A 201 -112.77 -7.75 -2.36
CA ALA A 201 -112.22 -8.81 -1.52
C ALA A 201 -111.03 -9.55 -2.17
N ALA A 202 -110.95 -9.61 -3.50
CA ALA A 202 -109.82 -10.20 -4.23
C ALA A 202 -108.61 -9.25 -4.29
N THR A 203 -108.84 -7.96 -4.56
CA THR A 203 -107.78 -6.94 -4.59
C THR A 203 -107.19 -6.70 -3.19
N GLN A 204 -107.99 -6.67 -2.13
CA GLN A 204 -107.49 -6.62 -0.74
C GLN A 204 -106.56 -7.80 -0.41
N ARG A 205 -106.92 -9.03 -0.80
CA ARG A 205 -106.05 -10.21 -0.65
C ARG A 205 -104.75 -10.08 -1.46
N ARG A 206 -104.81 -9.52 -2.68
CA ARG A 206 -103.62 -9.26 -3.51
C ARG A 206 -102.71 -8.18 -2.92
N ILE A 207 -103.27 -7.12 -2.32
CA ILE A 207 -102.52 -6.09 -1.59
C ILE A 207 -101.82 -6.68 -0.36
N ALA A 208 -102.53 -7.50 0.44
CA ALA A 208 -101.94 -8.17 1.60
C ALA A 208 -100.75 -9.08 1.20
N ALA A 209 -100.88 -9.85 0.11
CA ALA A 209 -99.79 -10.66 -0.42
C ALA A 209 -98.59 -9.81 -0.89
N LEU A 210 -98.84 -8.69 -1.59
CA LEU A 210 -97.77 -7.78 -2.03
C LEU A 210 -97.06 -7.07 -0.86
N LEU A 211 -97.79 -6.70 0.20
CA LEU A 211 -97.20 -6.15 1.42
C LEU A 211 -96.31 -7.17 2.14
N ASN A 212 -96.77 -8.43 2.24
CA ASN A 212 -95.98 -9.51 2.82
C ASN A 212 -94.69 -9.75 2.00
N ASN A 213 -94.79 -9.85 0.68
CA ASN A 213 -93.64 -10.00 -0.21
C ASN A 213 -92.67 -8.81 -0.15
N ASN A 214 -93.16 -7.58 0.01
CA ASN A 214 -92.27 -6.43 0.24
C ASN A 214 -91.54 -6.53 1.59
N SER A 215 -92.16 -7.10 2.63
CA SER A 215 -91.49 -7.30 3.92
C SER A 215 -90.41 -8.39 3.86
N THR A 216 -90.62 -9.49 3.13
CA THR A 216 -89.59 -10.52 2.91
C THR A 216 -88.45 -9.98 2.06
N ASN A 217 -88.76 -9.29 0.95
CA ASN A 217 -87.74 -8.68 0.09
C ASN A 217 -86.92 -7.61 0.83
N ALA A 218 -87.54 -6.85 1.75
CA ALA A 218 -86.81 -5.89 2.59
C ALA A 218 -85.87 -6.58 3.59
N ALA A 219 -86.28 -7.71 4.18
CA ALA A 219 -85.42 -8.52 5.04
C ALA A 219 -84.24 -9.13 4.25
N GLU A 220 -84.50 -9.71 3.08
CA GLU A 220 -83.46 -10.24 2.18
C GLU A 220 -82.46 -9.15 1.76
N LEU A 221 -82.94 -7.97 1.37
CA LEU A 221 -82.09 -6.82 1.05
C LEU A 221 -81.26 -6.33 2.24
N SER A 222 -81.77 -6.46 3.48
CA SER A 222 -80.99 -6.11 4.68
C SER A 222 -79.84 -7.12 4.92
N LEU A 223 -80.12 -8.42 4.75
CA LEU A 223 -79.12 -9.48 4.92
C LEU A 223 -78.06 -9.44 3.80
N VAL A 224 -78.46 -9.17 2.56
CA VAL A 224 -77.51 -8.97 1.44
C VAL A 224 -76.60 -7.77 1.69
N ARG A 225 -77.12 -6.67 2.26
CA ARG A 225 -76.28 -5.51 2.63
C ARG A 225 -75.29 -5.84 3.75
N GLU A 226 -75.70 -6.60 4.75
CA GLU A 226 -74.82 -7.05 5.85
C GLU A 226 -73.73 -8.03 5.36
N MET A 227 -74.04 -8.86 4.36
CA MET A 227 -73.04 -9.69 3.70
C MET A 227 -72.07 -8.86 2.84
N ILE A 228 -72.56 -7.86 2.11
CA ILE A 228 -71.71 -6.94 1.35
C ILE A 228 -70.72 -6.21 2.27
N SER A 229 -71.19 -5.61 3.38
CA SER A 229 -70.29 -4.88 4.30
C SER A 229 -69.21 -5.79 4.91
N LYS A 230 -69.54 -7.05 5.25
CA LYS A 230 -68.55 -8.03 5.70
C LYS A 230 -67.52 -8.34 4.61
N THR A 231 -67.93 -8.54 3.36
CA THR A 231 -66.98 -8.75 2.26
C THR A 231 -66.15 -7.49 1.95
N GLU A 232 -66.67 -6.29 2.17
CA GLU A 232 -65.92 -5.03 2.03
C GLU A 232 -64.87 -4.87 3.15
N GLU A 233 -65.18 -5.27 4.39
CA GLU A 233 -64.23 -5.35 5.50
C GLU A 233 -63.14 -6.39 5.24
N GLU A 234 -63.52 -7.61 4.82
CA GLU A 234 -62.58 -8.67 4.43
C GLU A 234 -61.63 -8.19 3.33
N VAL A 235 -62.15 -7.60 2.24
CA VAL A 235 -61.33 -7.04 1.15
C VAL A 235 -60.40 -5.93 1.65
N GLN A 236 -60.84 -5.07 2.57
CA GLN A 236 -59.97 -4.05 3.18
C GLN A 236 -58.82 -4.66 3.98
N THR A 237 -59.07 -5.70 4.78
CA THR A 237 -58.00 -6.40 5.53
C THR A 237 -57.00 -7.09 4.59
N VAL A 238 -57.47 -7.71 3.51
CA VAL A 238 -56.63 -8.35 2.49
C VAL A 238 -55.79 -7.31 1.73
N LEU A 239 -56.37 -6.15 1.38
CA LEU A 239 -55.63 -5.05 0.75
C LEU A 239 -54.58 -4.45 1.68
N ALA A 240 -54.87 -4.28 2.97
CA ALA A 240 -53.90 -3.82 3.96
C ALA A 240 -52.74 -4.82 4.14
N SER A 241 -53.04 -6.11 4.28
CA SER A 241 -52.06 -7.19 4.35
C SER A 241 -51.17 -7.24 3.10
N ARG A 242 -51.78 -7.15 1.91
CA ARG A 242 -51.07 -7.04 0.63
C ARG A 242 -50.16 -5.81 0.58
N ALA A 243 -50.62 -4.65 1.03
CA ALA A 243 -49.82 -3.42 1.02
C ALA A 243 -48.56 -3.56 1.90
N VAL A 244 -48.67 -4.21 3.07
CA VAL A 244 -47.51 -4.54 3.93
C VAL A 244 -46.57 -5.51 3.21
N LYS A 245 -47.07 -6.58 2.59
CA LYS A 245 -46.22 -7.52 1.83
C LYS A 245 -45.57 -6.91 0.60
N GLU A 246 -46.22 -5.97 -0.07
CA GLU A 246 -45.60 -5.19 -1.14
C GLU A 246 -44.50 -4.24 -0.60
N GLN A 247 -44.62 -3.71 0.61
CA GLN A 247 -43.56 -2.92 1.25
C GLN A 247 -42.38 -3.80 1.68
N GLU A 248 -42.63 -4.97 2.27
CA GLU A 248 -41.59 -5.97 2.57
C GLU A 248 -40.81 -6.38 1.31
N LEU A 249 -41.51 -6.70 0.21
CA LEU A 249 -40.88 -7.07 -1.07
C LEU A 249 -40.08 -5.92 -1.69
N LYS A 250 -40.52 -4.65 -1.53
CA LYS A 250 -39.74 -3.47 -1.93
C LYS A 250 -38.47 -3.35 -1.09
N ALA A 251 -38.58 -3.41 0.24
CA ALA A 251 -37.43 -3.37 1.14
C ALA A 251 -36.41 -4.50 0.89
N VAL A 252 -36.88 -5.73 0.63
CA VAL A 252 -36.00 -6.85 0.24
C VAL A 252 -35.30 -6.57 -1.08
N ARG A 253 -36.02 -6.11 -2.12
CA ARG A 253 -35.40 -5.70 -3.41
C ARG A 253 -34.38 -4.58 -3.21
N ASP A 254 -34.64 -3.62 -2.33
CA ASP A 254 -33.71 -2.53 -2.00
C ASP A 254 -32.49 -3.02 -1.20
N THR A 255 -32.59 -4.09 -0.40
CA THR A 255 -31.41 -4.74 0.20
C THR A 255 -30.59 -5.51 -0.83
N ILE A 256 -31.25 -6.21 -1.77
CA ILE A 256 -30.58 -6.95 -2.84
C ILE A 256 -29.87 -5.99 -3.79
N ALA A 257 -30.54 -4.91 -4.22
CA ALA A 257 -29.95 -3.87 -5.06
C ALA A 257 -28.73 -3.20 -4.39
N ARG A 258 -28.79 -2.92 -3.09
CA ARG A 258 -27.64 -2.41 -2.32
C ARG A 258 -26.50 -3.43 -2.21
N ARG A 259 -26.80 -4.72 -2.02
CA ARG A 259 -25.78 -5.79 -2.02
C ARG A 259 -25.13 -5.95 -3.38
N ILE A 260 -25.90 -5.95 -4.48
CA ILE A 260 -25.38 -5.99 -5.85
C ILE A 260 -24.49 -4.76 -6.10
N ALA A 261 -24.95 -3.55 -5.77
CA ALA A 261 -24.15 -2.33 -5.93
C ALA A 261 -22.85 -2.36 -5.10
N SER A 262 -22.90 -2.90 -3.89
CA SER A 262 -21.72 -3.12 -3.04
C SER A 262 -20.76 -4.13 -3.68
N HIS A 263 -21.26 -5.25 -4.22
CA HIS A 263 -20.43 -6.24 -4.88
C HIS A 263 -19.84 -5.73 -6.20
N THR A 264 -20.57 -4.97 -7.02
CA THR A 264 -19.99 -4.33 -8.22
C THR A 264 -18.95 -3.28 -7.86
N SER A 265 -19.15 -2.53 -6.76
CA SER A 265 -18.13 -1.59 -6.26
C SER A 265 -16.89 -2.32 -5.73
N GLN A 266 -17.07 -3.44 -5.02
CA GLN A 266 -15.97 -4.29 -4.54
C GLN A 266 -15.22 -4.93 -5.71
N GLN A 267 -15.94 -5.41 -6.73
CA GLN A 267 -15.35 -5.99 -7.92
C GLN A 267 -14.53 -4.94 -8.69
N HIS A 268 -15.06 -3.74 -8.93
CA HIS A 268 -14.27 -2.65 -9.53
C HIS A 268 -13.05 -2.25 -8.70
N THR A 269 -13.09 -2.34 -7.36
CA THR A 269 -11.87 -2.16 -6.55
C THR A 269 -10.89 -3.33 -6.65
N LEU A 270 -11.36 -4.57 -6.84
CA LEU A 270 -10.52 -5.73 -7.10
C LEU A 270 -9.89 -5.68 -8.50
N ASP A 271 -10.67 -5.27 -9.51
CA ASP A 271 -10.19 -5.05 -10.89
C ASP A 271 -9.07 -3.99 -10.90
N ALA A 272 -9.30 -2.83 -10.27
CA ALA A 272 -8.31 -1.76 -10.15
C ALA A 272 -7.07 -2.16 -9.33
N LEU A 273 -7.23 -2.92 -8.25
CA LEU A 273 -6.11 -3.51 -7.49
C LEU A 273 -5.37 -4.58 -8.31
N GLY A 274 -6.05 -5.28 -9.22
CA GLY A 274 -5.46 -6.20 -10.18
C GLY A 274 -4.59 -5.47 -11.20
N GLU A 275 -5.11 -4.43 -11.83
CA GLU A 275 -4.33 -3.56 -12.73
C GLU A 275 -3.10 -2.96 -12.01
N ASP A 276 -3.27 -2.46 -10.79
CA ASP A 276 -2.16 -1.96 -9.98
C ASP A 276 -1.17 -3.07 -9.61
N HIS A 277 -1.63 -4.28 -9.32
CA HIS A 277 -0.73 -5.42 -9.08
C HIS A 277 0.05 -5.81 -10.35
N GLU A 278 -0.55 -5.73 -11.53
CA GLU A 278 0.14 -5.93 -12.80
C GLU A 278 1.17 -4.82 -13.09
N ARG A 279 0.82 -3.54 -12.83
CA ARG A 279 1.74 -2.39 -12.95
C ARG A 279 2.95 -2.56 -12.02
N ASN A 280 2.72 -2.75 -10.73
CA ASN A 280 3.77 -3.03 -9.73
C ASN A 280 4.56 -4.29 -10.12
N GLY A 281 3.90 -5.31 -10.67
CA GLY A 281 4.53 -6.54 -11.15
C GLY A 281 5.39 -6.37 -12.40
N GLN A 282 5.15 -5.34 -13.22
CA GLN A 282 6.02 -4.94 -14.34
C GLN A 282 7.18 -4.08 -13.84
N GLU A 283 6.92 -3.12 -12.96
CA GLU A 283 7.97 -2.30 -12.31
C GLU A 283 8.98 -3.17 -11.56
N LEU A 284 8.53 -4.16 -10.79
CA LEU A 284 9.39 -5.13 -10.10
C LEU A 284 10.22 -6.01 -11.07
N ARG A 285 9.75 -6.26 -12.30
CA ARG A 285 10.56 -6.95 -13.34
C ARG A 285 11.64 -6.01 -13.86
N ASN A 286 11.30 -4.76 -14.13
CA ASN A 286 12.25 -3.75 -14.61
C ASN A 286 13.35 -3.51 -13.57
N ILE A 287 12.98 -3.31 -12.30
CA ILE A 287 13.92 -3.16 -11.18
C ILE A 287 14.82 -4.39 -11.04
N ARG A 288 14.29 -5.62 -11.19
CA ARG A 288 15.11 -6.85 -11.18
C ARG A 288 16.06 -6.96 -12.38
N HIS A 289 15.68 -6.45 -13.55
CA HIS A 289 16.58 -6.39 -14.71
C HIS A 289 17.69 -5.34 -14.51
N GLU A 290 17.38 -4.20 -13.90
CA GLU A 290 18.38 -3.18 -13.52
C GLU A 290 19.30 -3.67 -12.41
N GLU A 291 18.76 -4.32 -11.38
CA GLU A 291 19.52 -4.97 -10.30
C GLU A 291 20.45 -6.06 -10.88
N ALA A 292 19.94 -6.94 -11.74
CA ALA A 292 20.77 -7.93 -12.43
C ALA A 292 21.94 -7.26 -13.18
N ARG A 293 21.66 -6.23 -14.00
CA ARG A 293 22.69 -5.49 -14.74
C ARG A 293 23.72 -4.84 -13.81
N LEU A 294 23.27 -4.23 -12.72
CA LEU A 294 24.14 -3.61 -11.71
C LEU A 294 24.98 -4.67 -10.95
N THR A 295 24.44 -5.87 -10.70
CA THR A 295 25.24 -6.97 -10.13
C THR A 295 26.25 -7.54 -11.11
N GLU A 296 25.95 -7.57 -12.42
CA GLU A 296 26.94 -7.94 -13.45
C GLU A 296 28.05 -6.89 -13.58
N GLU A 297 27.70 -5.60 -13.57
CA GLU A 297 28.65 -4.48 -13.53
C GLU A 297 29.54 -4.55 -12.27
N TYR A 298 28.94 -4.74 -11.08
CA TYR A 298 29.65 -4.91 -9.81
C TYR A 298 30.57 -6.14 -9.82
N GLN A 299 30.10 -7.30 -10.29
CA GLN A 299 30.94 -8.49 -10.46
C GLN A 299 32.09 -8.24 -11.45
N GLY A 300 31.86 -7.45 -12.51
CA GLY A 300 32.90 -7.02 -13.44
C GLY A 300 34.00 -6.23 -12.74
N VAL A 301 33.63 -5.23 -11.93
CA VAL A 301 34.57 -4.44 -11.12
C VAL A 301 35.27 -5.32 -10.06
N CYS A 302 34.56 -6.26 -9.43
CA CYS A 302 35.18 -7.21 -8.50
C CYS A 302 36.23 -8.10 -9.18
N ARG A 303 35.97 -8.59 -10.40
CA ARG A 303 36.96 -9.37 -11.19
C ARG A 303 38.17 -8.52 -11.56
N GLN A 304 37.97 -7.26 -11.94
CA GLN A 304 39.06 -6.31 -12.22
C GLN A 304 39.91 -6.04 -10.96
N LEU A 305 39.27 -5.79 -9.82
CA LEU A 305 39.95 -5.54 -8.54
C LEU A 305 40.67 -6.80 -8.03
N GLN A 306 40.10 -7.99 -8.22
CA GLN A 306 40.78 -9.26 -7.98
C GLN A 306 42.04 -9.40 -8.85
N HIS A 307 41.95 -9.11 -10.15
CA HIS A 307 43.10 -9.20 -11.05
C HIS A 307 44.21 -8.18 -10.74
N VAL A 308 43.84 -6.96 -10.32
CA VAL A 308 44.81 -5.96 -9.82
C VAL A 308 45.45 -6.44 -8.51
N ASN A 309 44.68 -7.06 -7.61
CA ASN A 309 45.23 -7.62 -6.38
C ASN A 309 46.16 -8.82 -6.63
N THR A 310 45.86 -9.72 -7.58
CA THR A 310 46.77 -10.83 -7.92
C THR A 310 48.05 -10.32 -8.56
N ALA A 311 47.97 -9.34 -9.48
CA ALA A 311 49.16 -8.71 -10.06
C ALA A 311 50.01 -7.98 -8.99
N LEU A 312 49.37 -7.33 -8.01
CA LEU A 312 50.07 -6.72 -6.88
C LEU A 312 50.72 -7.77 -5.96
N GLN A 313 50.06 -8.92 -5.75
CA GLN A 313 50.62 -10.05 -5.01
C GLN A 313 51.83 -10.65 -5.75
N GLU A 314 51.73 -10.91 -7.06
CA GLU A 314 52.82 -11.36 -7.91
C GLU A 314 54.03 -10.42 -7.83
N CYS A 315 53.83 -9.10 -7.99
CA CYS A 315 54.89 -8.11 -7.81
C CYS A 315 55.46 -8.07 -6.38
N SER A 316 54.66 -8.39 -5.36
CA SER A 316 55.15 -8.48 -3.97
C SER A 316 55.99 -9.74 -3.74
N GLU A 317 55.60 -10.88 -4.31
CA GLU A 317 56.35 -12.14 -4.26
C GLU A 317 57.67 -12.06 -5.04
N GLU A 318 57.67 -11.38 -6.19
CA GLU A 318 58.92 -11.04 -6.91
C GLU A 318 59.85 -10.18 -6.06
N ASN A 319 59.33 -9.14 -5.40
CA ASN A 319 60.11 -8.26 -4.53
C ASN A 319 60.68 -9.05 -3.33
N ASP A 320 59.89 -9.91 -2.70
CA ASP A 320 60.32 -10.82 -1.64
C ASP A 320 61.42 -11.79 -2.12
N LEU A 321 61.30 -12.33 -3.34
CA LEU A 321 62.31 -13.18 -3.97
C LEU A 321 63.61 -12.42 -4.24
N TRP A 322 63.54 -11.16 -4.68
CA TRP A 322 64.71 -10.30 -4.87
C TRP A 322 65.37 -9.92 -3.54
N GLN A 323 64.60 -9.66 -2.48
CA GLN A 323 65.12 -9.45 -1.13
C GLN A 323 65.81 -10.70 -0.58
N ARG A 324 65.21 -11.89 -0.73
CA ARG A 324 65.82 -13.16 -0.33
C ARG A 324 67.15 -13.40 -1.07
N ARG A 325 67.19 -13.21 -2.39
CA ARG A 325 68.43 -13.27 -3.20
C ARG A 325 69.49 -12.27 -2.74
N ALA A 326 69.09 -11.05 -2.35
CA ALA A 326 70.01 -10.05 -1.82
C ALA A 326 70.58 -10.47 -0.45
N HIS A 327 69.75 -11.05 0.44
CA HIS A 327 70.19 -11.60 1.73
C HIS A 327 71.11 -12.82 1.57
N GLU A 328 70.80 -13.73 0.64
CA GLU A 328 71.67 -14.87 0.27
C GLU A 328 73.05 -14.39 -0.19
N LYS A 329 73.10 -13.40 -1.10
CA LYS A 329 74.36 -12.82 -1.58
C LYS A 329 75.12 -12.05 -0.51
N ALA A 330 74.42 -11.38 0.41
CA ALA A 330 75.04 -10.77 1.59
C ALA A 330 75.65 -11.82 2.54
N ALA A 331 74.97 -12.94 2.75
CA ALA A 331 75.46 -14.06 3.57
C ALA A 331 76.67 -14.77 2.92
N GLU A 332 76.66 -14.98 1.60
CA GLU A 332 77.81 -15.46 0.83
C GLU A 332 79.02 -14.53 1.02
N LEU A 333 78.83 -13.21 0.86
CA LEU A 333 79.90 -12.22 1.04
C LEU A 333 80.45 -12.24 2.49
N GLN A 334 79.60 -12.36 3.51
CA GLN A 334 80.05 -12.52 4.89
C GLN A 334 80.82 -13.83 5.11
N ALA A 335 80.40 -14.94 4.49
CA ALA A 335 81.10 -16.22 4.56
C ALA A 335 82.48 -16.14 3.88
N TYR A 336 82.59 -15.47 2.72
CA TYR A 336 83.88 -15.22 2.07
C TYR A 336 84.80 -14.31 2.93
N GLN A 337 84.27 -13.25 3.53
CA GLN A 337 85.02 -12.39 4.46
C GLN A 337 85.54 -13.18 5.68
N ALA A 338 84.68 -14.01 6.29
CA ALA A 338 85.06 -14.88 7.41
C ALA A 338 86.12 -15.92 7.00
N ALA A 339 86.02 -16.48 5.79
CA ALA A 339 87.03 -17.39 5.24
C ALA A 339 88.38 -16.70 5.04
N VAL A 340 88.41 -15.47 4.49
CA VAL A 340 89.63 -14.66 4.34
C VAL A 340 90.26 -14.36 5.71
N VAL A 341 89.47 -13.95 6.70
CA VAL A 341 89.97 -13.72 8.08
C VAL A 341 90.51 -15.00 8.71
N SER A 342 89.86 -16.15 8.47
CA SER A 342 90.32 -17.47 8.93
C SER A 342 91.65 -17.87 8.27
N MET A 343 91.79 -17.66 6.96
CA MET A 343 93.03 -17.93 6.23
C MET A 343 94.16 -16.99 6.65
N HIS A 344 93.88 -15.71 6.92
CA HIS A 344 94.87 -14.77 7.46
C HIS A 344 95.32 -15.17 8.88
N ARG A 345 94.40 -15.62 9.74
CA ARG A 345 94.73 -16.20 11.06
C ARG A 345 95.58 -17.48 10.94
N ARG A 346 95.33 -18.32 9.93
CA ARG A 346 96.16 -19.51 9.63
C ARG A 346 97.55 -19.13 9.17
N TYR A 347 97.68 -18.13 8.29
CA TYR A 347 98.96 -17.58 7.83
C TYR A 347 99.81 -17.05 9.00
N ILE A 348 99.24 -16.21 9.87
CA ILE A 348 99.95 -15.70 11.07
C ILE A 348 100.39 -16.84 12.00
N LYS A 349 99.57 -17.89 12.17
CA LYS A 349 99.97 -19.08 12.95
C LYS A 349 101.12 -19.84 12.30
N ALA A 350 101.08 -20.07 10.98
CA ALA A 350 102.14 -20.73 10.25
C ALA A 350 103.47 -19.95 10.34
N GLN A 351 103.42 -18.63 10.18
CA GLN A 351 104.58 -17.75 10.32
C GLN A 351 105.23 -17.88 11.71
N LYS A 352 104.43 -17.84 12.79
CA LYS A 352 104.93 -18.06 14.16
C LYS A 352 105.49 -19.46 14.40
N VAL A 353 104.97 -20.49 13.73
CA VAL A 353 105.53 -21.85 13.78
C VAL A 353 106.87 -21.93 13.06
N VAL A 354 107.04 -21.27 11.91
CA VAL A 354 108.34 -21.18 11.21
C VAL A 354 109.40 -20.50 12.09
N GLU A 355 109.07 -19.36 12.71
CA GLU A 355 109.98 -18.71 13.67
C GLU A 355 110.33 -19.62 14.87
N ALA A 356 109.34 -20.36 15.40
CA ALA A 356 109.57 -21.26 16.54
C ALA A 356 110.45 -22.46 16.15
N LEU A 357 110.30 -23.01 14.95
CA LEU A 357 111.13 -24.09 14.43
C LEU A 357 112.57 -23.62 14.16
N GLN A 358 112.75 -22.40 13.63
CA GLN A 358 114.08 -21.79 13.47
C GLN A 358 114.80 -21.66 14.83
N ARG A 359 114.11 -21.16 15.86
CA ARG A 359 114.66 -21.10 17.23
C ARG A 359 114.95 -22.48 17.82
N ARG A 360 114.06 -23.48 17.59
CA ARG A 360 114.25 -24.83 18.14
C ARG A 360 115.41 -25.58 17.50
N ASN A 361 115.61 -25.43 16.19
CA ASN A 361 116.68 -26.12 15.48
C ASN A 361 118.06 -25.76 16.06
N ALA A 362 118.33 -24.47 16.29
CA ALA A 362 119.57 -24.00 16.92
C ALA A 362 119.82 -24.68 18.29
N VAL A 363 118.82 -24.69 19.17
CA VAL A 363 118.92 -25.36 20.49
C VAL A 363 119.15 -26.87 20.36
N THR A 364 118.58 -27.53 19.36
CA THR A 364 118.80 -28.98 19.16
C THR A 364 120.17 -29.34 18.58
N GLU A 365 120.84 -28.42 17.87
CA GLU A 365 122.23 -28.60 17.45
C GLU A 365 123.19 -28.46 18.64
N GLU A 366 122.93 -27.47 19.50
CA GLU A 366 123.65 -27.24 20.76
C GLU A 366 123.53 -28.46 21.71
N GLN A 367 122.31 -28.93 21.98
CA GLN A 367 122.06 -30.09 22.84
C GLN A 367 122.63 -31.41 22.29
N ARG A 368 122.75 -31.57 20.96
CA ARG A 368 123.40 -32.75 20.36
C ARG A 368 124.88 -32.82 20.70
N SER A 369 125.57 -31.69 20.84
CA SER A 369 126.97 -31.67 21.26
C SER A 369 127.15 -32.17 22.69
N GLU A 370 126.24 -31.81 23.61
CA GLU A 370 126.28 -32.23 25.01
C GLU A 370 125.95 -33.71 25.25
N GLN A 371 125.01 -34.28 24.49
CA GLN A 371 124.63 -35.68 24.73
C GLN A 371 125.72 -36.66 24.30
N LEU A 372 126.55 -36.29 23.32
CA LEU A 372 127.69 -37.11 22.85
C LEU A 372 128.84 -37.22 23.86
N THR A 373 128.96 -36.29 24.82
CA THR A 373 129.92 -36.42 25.93
C THR A 373 129.34 -37.32 27.02
N LYS A 374 128.15 -36.98 27.53
CA LYS A 374 127.44 -37.67 28.63
C LYS A 374 127.19 -39.17 28.34
N HIS A 375 126.95 -39.55 27.08
CA HIS A 375 126.76 -40.96 26.70
C HIS A 375 127.98 -41.87 26.95
N ARG A 376 129.20 -41.31 27.00
CA ARG A 376 130.44 -42.07 27.23
C ARG A 376 130.64 -42.43 28.70
N GLU A 377 130.05 -41.65 29.61
CA GLU A 377 130.25 -41.78 31.06
C GLU A 377 129.31 -42.84 31.64
N LEU A 378 128.01 -42.76 31.34
CA LEU A 378 126.97 -43.65 31.89
C LEU A 378 127.17 -45.13 31.51
N ALA A 379 127.81 -45.41 30.37
CA ALA A 379 128.13 -46.77 29.92
C ALA A 379 129.07 -47.54 30.88
N THR A 380 129.78 -46.83 31.76
CA THR A 380 130.66 -47.43 32.78
C THR A 380 129.92 -47.85 34.05
N GLN A 381 128.83 -47.16 34.40
CA GLN A 381 128.13 -47.29 35.68
C GLN A 381 127.07 -48.39 35.67
N LEU A 382 126.42 -48.65 34.53
CA LEU A 382 125.30 -49.59 34.44
C LEU A 382 125.65 -51.04 34.83
N LYS A 383 126.93 -51.42 34.71
CA LYS A 383 127.41 -52.79 35.01
C LYS A 383 127.51 -53.14 36.50
N SER A 384 127.45 -52.17 37.42
CA SER A 384 127.56 -52.46 38.87
C SER A 384 126.20 -52.71 39.55
N GLU A 385 125.12 -52.11 39.07
CA GLU A 385 123.80 -52.17 39.72
C GLU A 385 123.06 -53.50 39.51
N GLU A 386 123.23 -54.15 38.35
CA GLU A 386 122.49 -55.38 37.99
C GLU A 386 122.73 -56.54 38.98
N ALA A 387 123.88 -56.56 39.66
CA ALA A 387 124.23 -57.57 40.65
C ALA A 387 123.45 -57.45 41.99
N ALA A 388 122.90 -56.27 42.31
CA ALA A 388 122.13 -56.06 43.54
C ALA A 388 120.70 -56.62 43.43
N LEU A 389 120.06 -56.39 42.29
CA LEU A 389 118.63 -56.66 42.06
C LEU A 389 118.26 -58.15 42.11
N ALA A 390 119.24 -59.05 41.91
CA ALA A 390 119.05 -60.49 42.03
C ALA A 390 118.65 -60.96 43.45
N ARG A 391 119.13 -60.28 44.51
CA ARG A 391 118.92 -60.73 45.91
C ARG A 391 117.51 -60.43 46.43
N ALA A 392 116.85 -59.39 45.91
CA ALA A 392 115.52 -58.97 46.36
C ALA A 392 114.40 -59.95 45.96
N LYS A 393 114.60 -60.78 44.92
CA LYS A 393 113.53 -61.59 44.31
C LYS A 393 113.15 -62.86 45.08
N GLN A 394 114.00 -63.36 45.99
CA GLN A 394 113.76 -64.65 46.66
C GLN A 394 112.73 -64.59 47.80
N ALA A 395 112.53 -63.44 48.43
CA ALA A 395 111.65 -63.32 49.61
C ALA A 395 110.14 -63.21 49.29
N ALA A 396 109.79 -62.91 48.03
CA ALA A 396 108.41 -62.52 47.65
C ALA A 396 107.49 -63.68 47.21
N HIS A 397 107.88 -64.94 47.44
CA HIS A 397 107.30 -66.09 46.72
C HIS A 397 106.36 -66.99 47.55
N ALA A 398 106.06 -66.64 48.81
CA ALA A 398 105.50 -67.59 49.80
C ALA A 398 104.00 -67.42 50.15
N THR A 399 103.33 -66.31 49.80
CA THR A 399 102.03 -65.94 50.43
C THR A 399 100.92 -65.49 49.47
N THR A 400 101.03 -65.74 48.15
CA THR A 400 100.02 -65.32 47.15
C THR A 400 99.65 -66.40 46.12
N GLN A 401 99.51 -67.64 46.58
CA GLN A 401 98.67 -68.67 45.94
C GLN A 401 97.47 -68.93 46.90
N THR A 402 96.21 -69.09 46.51
CA THR A 402 95.58 -69.40 45.20
C THR A 402 94.22 -68.69 45.06
N ALA A 403 93.95 -67.98 43.96
CA ALA A 403 92.60 -67.46 43.63
C ALA A 403 92.44 -66.95 42.17
N ALA A 404 93.00 -67.63 41.15
CA ALA A 404 92.91 -67.16 39.76
C ALA A 404 92.85 -68.28 38.72
N SER A 405 91.66 -68.58 38.20
CA SER A 405 91.37 -69.26 36.91
C SER A 405 89.83 -69.22 36.73
N VAL A 406 89.26 -68.26 36.00
CA VAL A 406 89.18 -68.18 34.52
C VAL A 406 88.44 -69.37 33.90
N LYS A 407 87.22 -69.11 33.40
CA LYS A 407 86.56 -69.92 32.37
C LYS A 407 86.39 -69.07 31.12
N GLY A 408 87.27 -69.26 30.15
CA GLY A 408 87.06 -68.82 28.78
C GLY A 408 86.54 -69.98 27.91
N GLU A 409 86.06 -69.59 26.73
CA GLU A 409 86.06 -70.39 25.49
C GLU A 409 85.25 -71.71 25.45
N VAL A 410 84.12 -71.64 24.75
CA VAL A 410 83.49 -72.78 24.07
C VAL A 410 83.95 -72.77 22.61
N ASN A 411 84.63 -73.84 22.19
CA ASN A 411 84.90 -74.29 20.80
C ASN A 411 85.58 -75.69 20.87
N LEU A 412 85.42 -76.71 20.01
CA LEU A 412 84.51 -77.03 18.88
C LEU A 412 84.58 -78.58 18.59
N LEU A 413 83.43 -79.28 18.44
CA LEU A 413 83.15 -80.49 17.60
C LEU A 413 83.69 -81.97 17.89
N GLN A 414 82.75 -82.92 18.23
CA GLN A 414 82.41 -84.28 17.62
C GLN A 414 83.15 -85.70 17.88
N GLN A 415 82.45 -86.71 18.52
CA GLN A 415 82.49 -88.28 18.49
C GLN A 415 83.51 -89.15 19.38
N HIS A 416 83.54 -90.52 19.72
CA HIS A 416 82.83 -91.90 19.64
C HIS A 416 83.57 -93.02 20.58
N ILE A 417 83.40 -94.39 20.84
CA ILE A 417 82.53 -95.65 20.64
C ILE A 417 82.98 -96.97 21.50
N ALA A 418 82.22 -98.13 21.57
CA ALA A 418 82.50 -99.60 22.00
C ALA A 418 82.42 -100.12 23.51
N GLY A 419 82.38 -101.40 24.05
CA GLY A 419 82.29 -102.91 23.74
C GLY A 419 82.65 -103.82 25.02
N GLU A 420 82.67 -105.18 25.31
CA GLU A 420 82.12 -106.60 25.04
C GLU A 420 82.77 -107.66 26.10
N ALA A 421 82.64 -109.01 26.40
CA ALA A 421 81.86 -110.33 26.27
C ALA A 421 82.54 -111.49 27.21
N ALA A 422 82.28 -112.82 27.51
CA ALA A 422 81.22 -113.94 27.53
C ALA A 422 81.67 -115.31 28.29
N GLU A 423 80.87 -116.45 28.31
CA GLU A 423 81.15 -117.99 28.50
C GLU A 423 81.13 -118.91 29.86
N GLN A 424 80.39 -120.11 29.92
CA GLN A 424 80.46 -121.51 30.66
C GLN A 424 79.85 -122.05 32.10
N GLN A 425 79.52 -123.40 32.35
CA GLN A 425 78.84 -124.09 33.60
C GLN A 425 78.75 -125.72 33.88
N ARG A 426 78.46 -126.32 35.13
CA ARG A 426 77.65 -127.61 35.62
C ARG A 426 78.21 -128.95 36.40
N ASN A 427 77.39 -129.80 37.18
CA ASN A 427 77.36 -131.37 37.45
C ASN A 427 77.05 -132.14 38.89
N ALA A 428 76.49 -133.44 39.04
CA ALA A 428 76.46 -134.50 40.24
C ALA A 428 75.46 -135.83 40.30
N ALA A 429 75.65 -137.02 41.09
CA ALA A 429 74.65 -138.12 41.67
C ALA A 429 75.09 -139.65 42.15
N TRP A 430 74.40 -140.51 43.07
CA TRP A 430 74.58 -142.06 43.41
C TRP A 430 73.67 -142.96 44.47
N LEU A 431 73.77 -144.37 44.57
CA LEU A 431 73.53 -145.53 45.65
C LEU A 431 72.21 -146.43 46.09
N ALA A 432 72.27 -147.77 46.57
CA ALA A 432 71.17 -148.71 47.23
C ALA A 432 71.43 -150.28 47.75
N GLU A 433 70.48 -150.99 48.54
CA GLU A 433 70.01 -152.51 48.68
C GLU A 433 70.39 -153.68 49.78
N LYS A 434 69.46 -154.61 50.32
CA LYS A 434 69.56 -156.11 50.86
C LYS A 434 68.47 -156.87 51.82
N LEU A 435 68.38 -158.26 51.99
CA LEU A 435 67.49 -159.22 52.88
C LEU A 435 67.97 -160.77 53.08
N GLY A 436 67.45 -161.91 53.74
CA GLY A 436 66.37 -162.46 54.72
C GLY A 436 66.14 -164.08 54.85
N GLN A 437 65.58 -164.80 55.93
CA GLN A 437 65.35 -166.36 56.07
C GLN A 437 64.55 -167.09 57.31
N LEU A 438 64.25 -168.46 57.31
CA LEU A 438 63.97 -169.60 58.39
C LEU A 438 62.56 -170.28 58.88
N ARG A 439 62.50 -171.59 59.39
CA ARG A 439 61.32 -172.42 60.03
C ARG A 439 61.66 -173.81 60.80
N VAL A 440 60.71 -174.59 61.46
CA VAL A 440 60.87 -175.91 62.29
C VAL A 440 59.73 -177.08 62.25
N LEU A 441 59.39 -177.93 63.29
CA LEU A 441 58.72 -179.32 63.26
C LEU A 441 57.92 -179.89 64.54
N GLU A 442 56.96 -180.88 64.45
CA GLU A 442 55.89 -181.33 65.48
C GLU A 442 55.48 -182.89 65.65
N SER A 443 54.64 -183.44 66.64
CA SER A 443 54.20 -184.93 66.81
C SER A 443 53.03 -185.44 67.84
N VAL A 444 52.83 -186.80 68.14
CA VAL A 444 51.72 -187.68 68.81
C VAL A 444 50.59 -187.10 69.70
N LEU A 445 50.78 -185.95 70.32
CA LEU A 445 49.83 -185.31 71.25
C LEU A 445 48.41 -185.10 70.65
N ALA A 446 48.35 -184.92 69.33
CA ALA A 446 47.17 -184.50 68.57
C ALA A 446 45.87 -185.30 68.86
N SER A 447 45.95 -186.60 69.12
CA SER A 447 44.75 -187.46 69.23
C SER A 447 43.87 -187.18 70.45
N SER A 448 44.46 -186.84 71.60
CA SER A 448 43.72 -186.39 72.79
C SER A 448 43.34 -184.92 72.71
N GLU A 449 44.11 -184.11 71.97
CA GLU A 449 43.85 -182.68 71.80
C GLU A 449 42.59 -182.43 70.97
N GLU A 450 42.32 -183.23 69.93
CA GLU A 450 41.12 -183.08 69.08
C GLU A 450 39.80 -183.02 69.86
N HIS A 451 39.62 -183.87 70.88
CA HIS A 451 38.36 -183.94 71.61
C HIS A 451 38.12 -182.71 72.50
N ILE A 452 39.20 -182.11 73.01
CA ILE A 452 39.15 -180.87 73.80
C ILE A 452 38.94 -179.66 72.88
N GLN A 453 39.56 -179.66 71.69
CA GLN A 453 39.40 -178.60 70.69
C GLN A 453 37.94 -178.41 70.26
N ARG A 454 37.18 -179.50 70.05
CA ARG A 454 35.76 -179.45 69.63
C ARG A 454 34.88 -178.65 70.61
N THR A 455 34.95 -178.95 71.91
CA THR A 455 34.15 -178.23 72.93
C THR A 455 34.58 -176.76 73.11
N HIS A 456 35.84 -176.42 72.85
CA HIS A 456 36.28 -175.02 72.88
C HIS A 456 35.81 -174.21 71.66
N GLN A 457 35.63 -174.85 70.49
CA GLN A 457 35.15 -174.19 69.28
C GLN A 457 33.69 -173.73 69.42
N GLU A 458 32.80 -174.57 69.97
CA GLU A 458 31.38 -174.24 70.15
C GLU A 458 31.17 -173.03 71.08
N VAL A 459 31.93 -172.95 72.19
CA VAL A 459 31.87 -171.83 73.13
C VAL A 459 32.37 -170.52 72.51
N TYR A 460 33.41 -170.58 71.68
CA TYR A 460 34.03 -169.40 71.05
C TYR A 460 33.08 -168.69 70.06
N VAL A 461 32.33 -169.47 69.25
CA VAL A 461 31.39 -168.91 68.27
C VAL A 461 30.30 -168.07 68.96
N LEU A 462 29.67 -168.62 70.00
CA LEU A 462 28.60 -167.93 70.74
C LEU A 462 29.08 -166.62 71.40
N THR A 463 30.35 -166.54 71.82
CA THR A 463 30.92 -165.28 72.33
C THR A 463 31.12 -164.23 71.25
N GLN A 464 31.53 -164.60 70.03
CA GLN A 464 31.70 -163.64 68.93
C GLN A 464 30.37 -163.06 68.45
N GLU A 465 29.32 -163.88 68.34
CA GLU A 465 28.00 -163.43 67.87
C GLU A 465 27.39 -162.34 68.78
N ALA A 466 27.60 -162.46 70.10
CA ALA A 466 27.18 -161.44 71.07
C ALA A 466 27.91 -160.10 70.85
N GLU A 467 29.25 -160.10 70.77
CA GLU A 467 30.06 -158.89 70.57
C GLU A 467 29.72 -158.17 69.26
N ILE A 468 29.48 -158.92 68.18
CA ILE A 468 29.08 -158.38 66.87
C ILE A 468 27.74 -157.64 66.98
N SER A 469 26.77 -158.18 67.73
CA SER A 469 25.45 -157.56 67.90
C SER A 469 25.52 -156.22 68.66
N GLU A 470 26.31 -156.14 69.74
CA GLU A 470 26.47 -154.93 70.53
C GLU A 470 27.23 -153.84 69.77
N ALA A 471 28.26 -154.23 69.00
CA ALA A 471 28.97 -153.35 68.08
C ALA A 471 28.07 -152.82 66.95
N GLY A 472 27.06 -153.58 66.54
CA GLY A 472 26.01 -153.14 65.61
C GLY A 472 25.15 -152.03 66.21
N ALA A 473 24.57 -152.27 67.40
CA ALA A 473 23.70 -151.29 68.07
C ALA A 473 24.39 -149.94 68.31
N LYS A 474 25.66 -149.95 68.76
CA LYS A 474 26.45 -148.73 69.00
C LYS A 474 26.67 -147.88 67.73
N LYS A 475 26.82 -148.51 66.55
CA LYS A 475 26.99 -147.80 65.26
C LYS A 475 25.71 -147.10 64.81
N TYR A 476 24.54 -147.71 65.01
CA TYR A 476 23.27 -147.06 64.68
C TYR A 476 22.96 -145.90 65.62
N ALA A 477 23.28 -146.03 66.92
CA ALA A 477 23.12 -144.94 67.89
C ALA A 477 23.94 -143.70 67.54
N SER A 478 25.22 -143.85 67.17
CA SER A 478 26.05 -142.71 66.77
C SER A 478 25.61 -142.10 65.43
N ALA A 479 25.20 -142.92 64.45
CA ALA A 479 24.66 -142.43 63.18
C ALA A 479 23.41 -141.54 63.37
N CYS A 480 22.48 -141.95 64.25
CA CYS A 480 21.31 -141.12 64.59
C CYS A 480 21.69 -139.80 65.28
N ALA A 481 22.68 -139.81 66.18
CA ALA A 481 23.16 -138.59 66.84
C ALA A 481 23.79 -137.60 65.85
N HIS A 482 24.58 -138.08 64.88
CA HIS A 482 25.14 -137.26 63.81
C HIS A 482 24.04 -136.65 62.93
N LEU A 483 23.04 -137.44 62.53
CA LEU A 483 21.92 -136.94 61.71
C LEU A 483 21.08 -135.86 62.42
N LEU A 484 20.89 -135.97 63.74
CA LEU A 484 20.23 -134.93 64.52
C LEU A 484 21.06 -133.64 64.56
N SER A 485 22.37 -133.73 64.81
CA SER A 485 23.25 -132.56 64.78
C SER A 485 23.31 -131.91 63.39
N ASP A 486 23.32 -132.69 62.31
CA ASP A 486 23.22 -132.17 60.93
C ASP A 486 21.90 -131.44 60.66
N VAL A 487 20.79 -131.86 61.27
CA VAL A 487 19.49 -131.19 61.18
C VAL A 487 19.49 -129.89 62.00
N GLU A 488 20.04 -129.90 63.21
CA GLU A 488 20.21 -128.69 64.04
C GLU A 488 21.09 -127.65 63.35
N ASN A 489 22.24 -128.07 62.79
CA ASN A 489 23.15 -127.22 62.02
C ASN A 489 22.44 -126.62 60.79
N LYS A 490 21.66 -127.41 60.05
CA LYS A 490 20.88 -126.90 58.90
C LYS A 490 19.77 -125.94 59.33
N GLY A 491 19.10 -126.21 60.45
CA GLY A 491 18.11 -125.29 61.03
C GLY A 491 18.73 -123.94 61.40
N ALA A 492 19.91 -123.95 62.01
CA ALA A 492 20.67 -122.73 62.31
C ALA A 492 21.08 -121.96 61.05
N MET A 493 21.49 -122.64 59.97
CA MET A 493 21.79 -121.99 58.69
C MET A 493 20.53 -121.40 58.03
N VAL A 494 19.38 -122.07 58.08
CA VAL A 494 18.10 -121.53 57.56
C VAL A 494 17.73 -120.25 58.30
N ALA A 495 17.78 -120.24 59.64
CA ALA A 495 17.51 -119.04 60.42
C ALA A 495 18.45 -117.86 60.08
N GLN A 496 19.74 -118.13 59.84
CA GLN A 496 20.69 -117.11 59.38
C GLN A 496 20.36 -116.58 57.97
N TYR A 497 19.85 -117.42 57.07
CA TYR A 497 19.40 -116.97 55.75
C TYR A 497 18.09 -116.19 55.81
N GLU A 498 17.17 -116.51 56.73
CA GLU A 498 15.94 -115.73 56.97
C GLU A 498 16.24 -114.34 57.58
N GLU A 499 17.19 -114.26 58.52
CA GLU A 499 17.71 -112.98 59.05
C GLU A 499 18.39 -112.15 57.94
N GLN A 500 19.19 -112.78 57.08
CA GLN A 500 19.79 -112.10 55.93
C GLN A 500 18.74 -111.63 54.91
N LEU A 501 17.71 -112.46 54.64
CA LEU A 501 16.63 -112.11 53.71
C LEU A 501 15.82 -110.91 54.22
N THR A 502 15.41 -110.94 55.49
CA THR A 502 14.68 -109.82 56.11
C THR A 502 15.51 -108.54 56.20
N ALA A 503 16.83 -108.65 56.46
CA ALA A 503 17.75 -107.52 56.39
C ALA A 503 17.91 -106.95 54.96
N VAL A 504 17.89 -107.79 53.93
CA VAL A 504 17.89 -107.35 52.53
C VAL A 504 16.56 -106.72 52.14
N GLU A 505 15.42 -107.29 52.53
CA GLU A 505 14.10 -106.68 52.33
C GLU A 505 13.98 -105.31 52.99
N ALA A 506 14.49 -105.15 54.21
CA ALA A 506 14.51 -103.88 54.92
C ALA A 506 15.33 -102.83 54.14
N ARG A 507 16.50 -103.22 53.60
CA ARG A 507 17.33 -102.36 52.74
C ARG A 507 16.62 -101.99 51.42
N VAL A 508 15.92 -102.93 50.79
CA VAL A 508 15.14 -102.66 49.56
C VAL A 508 14.00 -101.68 49.85
N LYS A 509 13.24 -101.89 50.94
CA LYS A 509 12.16 -100.96 51.36
C LYS A 509 12.72 -99.56 51.71
N GLN A 510 13.89 -99.48 52.34
CA GLN A 510 14.59 -98.22 52.61
C GLN A 510 15.04 -97.51 51.31
N GLN A 511 15.56 -98.25 50.33
CA GLN A 511 15.95 -97.70 49.03
C GLN A 511 14.74 -97.27 48.18
N GLN A 512 13.62 -97.99 48.26
CA GLN A 512 12.35 -97.59 47.63
C GLN A 512 11.84 -96.26 48.21
N ALA A 513 11.76 -96.14 49.54
CA ALA A 513 11.35 -94.88 50.19
C ALA A 513 12.30 -93.70 49.87
N LEU A 514 13.61 -93.94 49.73
CA LEU A 514 14.58 -92.92 49.32
C LEU A 514 14.37 -92.50 47.85
N LEU A 515 14.11 -93.46 46.96
CA LEU A 515 13.78 -93.17 45.54
C LEU A 515 12.46 -92.40 45.42
N GLU A 516 11.45 -92.76 46.20
CA GLU A 516 10.18 -92.03 46.24
C GLU A 516 10.35 -90.59 46.75
N SER A 517 11.19 -90.37 47.78
CA SER A 517 11.58 -89.02 48.23
C SER A 517 12.27 -88.23 47.12
N MET A 518 13.32 -88.81 46.49
CA MET A 518 14.05 -88.12 45.41
C MET A 518 13.18 -87.86 44.17
N VAL A 519 12.20 -88.73 43.86
CA VAL A 519 11.22 -88.48 42.80
C VAL A 519 10.26 -87.35 43.20
N GLY A 520 9.81 -87.30 44.46
CA GLY A 520 9.04 -86.19 45.01
C GLY A 520 9.79 -84.85 44.92
N GLU A 521 11.02 -84.81 45.44
CA GLU A 521 11.93 -83.67 45.36
C GLU A 521 12.14 -83.22 43.92
N ARG A 522 12.54 -84.14 43.01
CA ARG A 522 12.68 -83.86 41.57
C ARG A 522 11.41 -83.27 40.97
N ASN A 523 10.24 -83.78 41.33
CA ASN A 523 8.96 -83.26 40.83
C ASN A 523 8.68 -81.85 41.37
N THR A 524 9.00 -81.55 42.64
CA THR A 524 8.90 -80.18 43.18
C THR A 524 9.89 -79.22 42.51
N TYR A 525 11.14 -79.61 42.31
CA TYR A 525 12.12 -78.81 41.56
C TYR A 525 11.71 -78.58 40.10
N THR A 526 11.08 -79.58 39.46
CA THR A 526 10.50 -79.42 38.11
C THR A 526 9.37 -78.40 38.13
N SER A 527 8.43 -78.50 39.07
CA SER A 527 7.35 -77.52 39.22
C SER A 527 7.86 -76.11 39.52
N HIS A 528 8.92 -75.96 40.32
CA HIS A 528 9.54 -74.67 40.59
C HIS A 528 10.31 -74.12 39.37
N TYR A 529 10.96 -74.98 38.60
CA TYR A 529 11.62 -74.60 37.34
C TYR A 529 10.61 -74.14 36.28
N ASP A 530 9.45 -74.80 36.18
CA ASP A 530 8.39 -74.40 35.26
C ASP A 530 7.68 -73.11 35.72
N GLN A 531 7.48 -72.91 37.03
CA GLN A 531 7.05 -71.63 37.60
C GLN A 531 8.05 -70.50 37.30
N LEU A 532 9.34 -70.75 37.45
CA LEU A 532 10.40 -69.78 37.13
C LEU A 532 10.48 -69.49 35.63
N LYS A 533 10.24 -70.48 34.75
CA LYS A 533 10.09 -70.27 33.30
C LYS A 533 8.88 -69.41 32.96
N GLN A 534 7.73 -69.69 33.57
CA GLN A 534 6.50 -68.91 33.37
C GLN A 534 6.73 -67.45 33.79
N GLY A 535 7.23 -67.23 35.02
CA GLY A 535 7.61 -65.90 35.49
C GLY A 535 8.66 -65.20 34.62
N LEU A 536 9.67 -65.92 34.10
CA LEU A 536 10.63 -65.36 33.15
C LEU A 536 9.95 -64.92 31.84
N SER A 537 9.01 -65.72 31.31
CA SER A 537 8.26 -65.37 30.10
C SER A 537 7.31 -64.19 30.31
N GLU A 538 6.70 -64.07 31.49
CA GLU A 538 5.91 -62.92 31.89
C GLU A 538 6.77 -61.65 32.00
N GLN A 539 7.96 -61.75 32.62
CA GLN A 539 8.91 -60.64 32.69
C GLN A 539 9.45 -60.23 31.30
N GLN A 540 9.69 -61.20 30.41
CA GLN A 540 10.05 -60.92 29.01
C GLN A 540 8.90 -60.21 28.28
N HIS A 541 7.65 -60.64 28.45
CA HIS A 541 6.49 -59.98 27.87
C HIS A 541 6.28 -58.55 28.43
N GLN A 542 6.40 -58.37 29.74
CA GLN A 542 6.35 -57.05 30.39
C GLN A 542 7.48 -56.14 29.90
N PHE A 543 8.69 -56.68 29.69
CA PHE A 543 9.80 -55.94 29.09
C PHE A 543 9.50 -55.55 27.63
N THR A 544 8.94 -56.45 26.82
CA THR A 544 8.52 -56.13 25.44
C THR A 544 7.44 -55.04 25.40
N LEU A 545 6.46 -55.09 26.31
CA LEU A 545 5.46 -54.03 26.48
C LEU A 545 6.09 -52.69 26.92
N LEU A 546 7.08 -52.72 27.82
CA LEU A 546 7.84 -51.52 28.22
C LEU A 546 8.67 -50.96 27.06
N VAL A 547 9.31 -51.80 26.24
CA VAL A 547 10.02 -51.39 25.03
C VAL A 547 9.06 -50.74 24.02
N ALA A 548 7.88 -51.33 23.79
CA ALA A 548 6.85 -50.74 22.94
C ALA A 548 6.32 -49.41 23.51
N LYS A 549 6.16 -49.30 24.83
CA LYS A 549 5.82 -48.04 25.53
C LYS A 549 6.88 -46.97 25.32
N VAL A 550 8.17 -47.32 25.43
CA VAL A 550 9.30 -46.41 25.19
C VAL A 550 9.40 -46.00 23.72
N GLN A 551 9.17 -46.91 22.77
CA GLN A 551 9.10 -46.57 21.33
C GLN A 551 7.94 -45.63 21.03
N SER A 552 6.75 -45.88 21.60
CA SER A 552 5.60 -45.00 21.50
C SER A 552 5.90 -43.60 22.04
N LEU A 553 6.49 -43.50 23.23
CA LEU A 553 6.90 -42.23 23.83
C LEU A 553 7.97 -41.50 23.02
N ARG A 554 8.96 -42.20 22.46
CA ARG A 554 9.94 -41.62 21.52
C ARG A 554 9.26 -41.03 20.29
N SER A 555 8.35 -41.78 19.65
CA SER A 555 7.60 -41.27 18.49
C SER A 555 6.70 -40.07 18.80
N ALA A 556 6.27 -39.91 20.06
CA ALA A 556 5.53 -38.74 20.52
C ALA A 556 6.45 -37.54 20.79
N ILE A 557 7.66 -37.78 21.32
CA ILE A 557 8.71 -36.76 21.47
C ILE A 557 9.16 -36.26 20.09
N GLU A 558 9.51 -37.15 19.16
CA GLU A 558 9.94 -36.80 17.79
C GLU A 558 8.88 -36.01 17.01
N LYS A 559 7.58 -36.23 17.28
CA LYS A 559 6.49 -35.40 16.73
C LYS A 559 6.51 -34.02 17.36
N ARG A 560 6.53 -33.96 18.70
CA ARG A 560 6.53 -32.70 19.45
C ARG A 560 7.77 -31.84 19.17
N GLU A 561 8.92 -32.45 18.90
CA GLU A 561 10.13 -31.75 18.44
C GLU A 561 9.92 -31.12 17.05
N LYS A 562 9.31 -31.85 16.11
CA LYS A 562 8.94 -31.30 14.79
C LYS A 562 7.94 -30.16 14.94
N ASP A 563 6.89 -30.35 15.74
CA ASP A 563 5.89 -29.32 16.04
C ASP A 563 6.56 -28.05 16.62
N VAL A 564 7.47 -28.20 17.60
CA VAL A 564 8.24 -27.09 18.17
C VAL A 564 9.17 -26.42 17.14
N THR A 565 9.78 -27.16 16.20
CA THR A 565 10.56 -26.52 15.12
C THR A 565 9.68 -25.75 14.13
N LEU A 566 8.45 -26.19 13.89
CA LEU A 566 7.48 -25.47 13.08
C LEU A 566 6.95 -24.23 13.82
N GLU A 567 6.66 -24.32 15.13
CA GLU A 567 6.31 -23.17 15.96
C GLU A 567 7.45 -22.15 15.99
N ALA A 568 8.70 -22.58 16.17
CA ALA A 568 9.87 -21.71 16.13
C ALA A 568 10.04 -21.00 14.77
N ALA A 569 9.78 -21.69 13.66
CA ALA A 569 9.79 -21.08 12.32
C ALA A 569 8.68 -20.04 12.14
N HIS A 570 7.46 -20.31 12.63
CA HIS A 570 6.36 -19.33 12.63
C HIS A 570 6.68 -18.11 13.52
N VAL A 571 7.28 -18.32 14.70
CA VAL A 571 7.72 -17.23 15.58
C VAL A 571 8.82 -16.38 14.92
N GLN A 572 9.77 -16.99 14.19
CA GLN A 572 10.77 -16.25 13.42
C GLN A 572 10.13 -15.43 12.28
N LEU A 573 9.16 -15.98 11.56
CA LEU A 573 8.42 -15.27 10.51
C LEU A 573 7.62 -14.09 11.09
N LEU A 574 6.93 -14.28 12.20
CA LEU A 574 6.21 -13.22 12.91
C LEU A 574 7.16 -12.13 13.44
N GLN A 575 8.36 -12.50 13.90
CA GLN A 575 9.40 -11.54 14.32
C GLN A 575 10.01 -10.77 13.14
N GLN A 576 10.04 -11.32 11.93
CA GLN A 576 10.41 -10.58 10.71
C GLN A 576 9.30 -9.60 10.34
N GLN A 577 8.06 -10.08 10.23
CA GLN A 577 6.88 -9.24 9.95
C GLN A 577 6.70 -8.10 10.96
N GLN A 578 6.96 -8.34 12.25
CA GLN A 578 6.94 -7.29 13.27
C GLN A 578 7.99 -6.19 12.98
N LYS A 579 9.23 -6.56 12.63
CA LYS A 579 10.28 -5.58 12.29
C LYS A 579 9.96 -4.81 11.01
N ASP A 580 9.40 -5.47 10.01
CA ASP A 580 8.98 -4.82 8.76
C ASP A 580 7.87 -3.79 9.04
N ILE A 581 6.90 -4.13 9.91
CA ILE A 581 5.86 -3.23 10.39
C ILE A 581 6.46 -2.07 11.21
N GLU A 582 7.40 -2.32 12.11
CA GLU A 582 8.10 -1.29 12.88
C GLU A 582 8.84 -0.29 11.96
N VAL A 583 9.51 -0.77 10.91
CA VAL A 583 10.13 0.07 9.88
C VAL A 583 9.09 0.90 9.12
N HIS A 584 7.97 0.28 8.70
CA HIS A 584 6.89 1.00 8.04
C HIS A 584 6.23 2.08 8.93
N VAL A 585 6.11 1.83 10.24
CA VAL A 585 5.61 2.81 11.22
C VAL A 585 6.58 3.99 11.35
N VAL A 586 7.88 3.75 11.52
CA VAL A 586 8.88 4.82 11.61
C VAL A 586 8.92 5.68 10.34
N ASP A 587 8.83 5.06 9.16
CA ASP A 587 8.74 5.81 7.91
C ASP A 587 7.42 6.56 7.77
N PHE A 588 6.30 6.02 8.25
CA PHE A 588 5.04 6.76 8.34
C PHE A 588 5.13 7.99 9.23
N GLU A 589 5.71 7.88 10.43
CA GLU A 589 5.91 9.02 11.34
C GLU A 589 6.77 10.09 10.68
N ARG A 590 7.88 9.70 10.03
CA ARG A 590 8.71 10.62 9.23
C ARG A 590 7.91 11.34 8.13
N ARG A 591 7.00 10.64 7.45
CA ARG A 591 6.13 11.21 6.39
C ARG A 591 5.03 12.11 6.96
N ALA A 592 4.44 11.75 8.09
CA ALA A 592 3.45 12.54 8.80
C ALA A 592 4.08 13.85 9.31
N ASN A 593 5.24 13.77 9.96
CA ASN A 593 5.99 14.92 10.46
C ASN A 593 6.43 15.85 9.32
N LYS A 594 6.92 15.30 8.19
CA LYS A 594 7.18 16.10 6.97
C LYS A 594 5.93 16.82 6.47
N LYS A 595 4.77 16.14 6.41
CA LYS A 595 3.50 16.77 6.00
C LYS A 595 3.01 17.82 6.99
N GLN A 596 3.20 17.62 8.31
CA GLN A 596 2.89 18.60 9.34
C GLN A 596 3.75 19.85 9.19
N LEU A 597 5.08 19.72 9.06
CA LEU A 597 5.99 20.85 8.83
C LEU A 597 5.65 21.63 7.56
N CYS A 598 5.29 20.94 6.47
CA CYS A 598 4.79 21.59 5.25
C CYS A 598 3.44 22.32 5.48
N ALA A 599 2.51 21.72 6.22
CA ALA A 599 1.23 22.34 6.56
C ALA A 599 1.38 23.55 7.50
N GLU A 600 2.36 23.53 8.40
CA GLU A 600 2.72 24.66 9.25
C GLU A 600 3.36 25.80 8.45
N ALA A 601 4.27 25.49 7.52
CA ALA A 601 4.86 26.47 6.61
C ALA A 601 3.78 27.14 5.72
N LEU A 602 2.94 26.35 5.04
CA LEU A 602 1.79 26.85 4.29
C LEU A 602 0.81 27.62 5.19
N GLY A 603 0.64 27.20 6.46
CA GLY A 603 -0.14 27.90 7.46
C GLY A 603 0.45 29.26 7.86
N GLN A 604 1.76 29.44 7.81
CA GLN A 604 2.44 30.73 7.99
C GLN A 604 2.32 31.60 6.74
N GLU A 605 2.53 31.05 5.55
CA GLU A 605 2.32 31.76 4.27
C GLU A 605 0.88 32.28 4.14
N ILE A 606 -0.12 31.47 4.49
CA ILE A 606 -1.54 31.89 4.51
C ILE A 606 -1.77 33.05 5.49
N ARG A 607 -1.07 33.12 6.64
CA ARG A 607 -1.15 34.27 7.56
C ARG A 607 -0.50 35.51 6.96
N GLN A 608 0.66 35.38 6.33
CA GLN A 608 1.36 36.49 5.65
C GLN A 608 0.53 37.05 4.49
N LEU A 609 -0.02 36.18 3.63
CA LEU A 609 -0.90 36.56 2.52
C LEU A 609 -2.19 37.24 3.04
N ARG A 610 -2.77 36.77 4.15
CA ARG A 610 -3.92 37.45 4.79
C ARG A 610 -3.56 38.84 5.32
N ALA A 611 -2.36 39.04 5.86
CA ALA A 611 -1.90 40.37 6.28
C ALA A 611 -1.74 41.31 5.07
N VAL A 612 -1.06 40.86 4.01
CA VAL A 612 -0.91 41.63 2.75
C VAL A 612 -2.26 41.96 2.11
N LEU A 613 -3.23 41.05 2.14
CA LEU A 613 -4.60 41.31 1.69
C LEU A 613 -5.35 42.33 2.57
N SER A 614 -5.09 42.35 3.89
CA SER A 614 -5.62 43.37 4.78
C SER A 614 -5.03 44.75 4.50
N ASP A 615 -3.70 44.83 4.35
CA ASP A 615 -3.00 46.08 4.01
C ASP A 615 -3.46 46.63 2.65
N ALA A 616 -3.66 45.75 1.66
CA ALA A 616 -4.21 46.13 0.36
C ALA A 616 -5.68 46.57 0.44
N ALA A 617 -6.49 45.94 1.30
CA ALA A 617 -7.87 46.37 1.55
C ALA A 617 -7.93 47.75 2.24
N ASP A 618 -7.03 48.04 3.17
CA ASP A 618 -6.96 49.34 3.84
C ASP A 618 -6.34 50.44 2.98
N GLU A 619 -5.36 50.14 2.13
CA GLU A 619 -4.85 51.12 1.15
C GLU A 619 -5.86 51.39 0.03
N THR A 620 -6.61 50.40 -0.44
CA THR A 620 -7.72 50.65 -1.39
C THR A 620 -8.86 51.46 -0.74
N ARG A 621 -9.18 51.22 0.54
CA ARG A 621 -10.11 52.10 1.31
C ARG A 621 -9.59 53.54 1.44
N ARG A 622 -8.28 53.74 1.67
CA ARG A 622 -7.65 55.08 1.71
C ARG A 622 -7.71 55.78 0.35
N GLN A 623 -7.45 55.04 -0.73
CA GLN A 623 -7.55 55.55 -2.10
C GLN A 623 -9.00 55.93 -2.45
N GLN A 624 -9.98 55.08 -2.13
CA GLN A 624 -11.40 55.37 -2.31
C GLN A 624 -11.84 56.65 -1.59
N ARG A 625 -11.37 56.88 -0.35
CA ARG A 625 -11.61 58.15 0.38
C ARG A 625 -11.02 59.33 -0.37
N ARG A 626 -9.72 59.30 -0.70
CA ARG A 626 -9.06 60.38 -1.48
C ARG A 626 -9.77 60.67 -2.82
N CYS A 627 -10.25 59.64 -3.51
CA CYS A 627 -11.03 59.81 -4.74
C CYS A 627 -12.40 60.45 -4.48
N HIS A 628 -13.07 60.13 -3.37
CA HIS A 628 -14.31 60.80 -2.95
C HIS A 628 -14.04 62.26 -2.56
N ASP A 629 -12.97 62.53 -1.81
CA ASP A 629 -12.56 63.87 -1.40
C ASP A 629 -12.28 64.75 -2.65
N VAL A 630 -11.51 64.25 -3.62
CA VAL A 630 -11.21 64.95 -4.89
C VAL A 630 -12.46 65.12 -5.78
N VAL A 631 -13.40 64.16 -5.78
CA VAL A 631 -14.69 64.32 -6.47
C VAL A 631 -15.55 65.38 -5.78
N HIS A 632 -15.54 65.45 -4.44
CA HIS A 632 -16.24 66.49 -3.69
C HIS A 632 -15.62 67.88 -3.94
N GLU A 633 -14.30 67.99 -3.95
CA GLU A 633 -13.58 69.23 -4.33
C GLU A 633 -13.93 69.64 -5.77
N ARG A 634 -13.89 68.71 -6.73
CA ARG A 634 -14.33 68.96 -8.11
C ARG A 634 -15.76 69.46 -8.14
N ASP A 635 -16.71 68.76 -7.53
CA ASP A 635 -18.14 69.14 -7.54
C ASP A 635 -18.39 70.51 -6.88
N MET A 636 -17.58 70.90 -5.90
CA MET A 636 -17.63 72.23 -5.29
C MET A 636 -17.04 73.31 -6.22
N LEU A 637 -15.97 73.02 -6.94
CA LEU A 637 -15.41 73.92 -7.95
C LEU A 637 -16.31 74.04 -9.19
N ASP A 638 -16.89 72.94 -9.66
CA ASP A 638 -17.86 72.93 -10.77
C ASP A 638 -19.08 73.80 -10.45
N ARG A 639 -19.63 73.68 -9.23
CA ARG A 639 -20.70 74.59 -8.73
C ARG A 639 -20.26 76.04 -8.76
N GLN A 640 -19.10 76.36 -8.15
CA GLN A 640 -18.56 77.72 -8.15
C GLN A 640 -18.34 78.27 -9.57
N VAL A 641 -17.88 77.46 -10.52
CA VAL A 641 -17.71 77.86 -11.93
C VAL A 641 -19.07 78.10 -12.59
N THR A 642 -20.09 77.26 -12.35
CA THR A 642 -21.44 77.50 -12.88
C THR A 642 -22.11 78.72 -12.25
N ASP A 643 -21.93 78.95 -10.95
CA ASP A 643 -22.46 80.13 -10.25
C ASP A 643 -21.79 81.41 -10.78
N ARG A 644 -20.47 81.42 -10.94
CA ARG A 644 -19.73 82.55 -11.54
C ARG A 644 -20.08 82.76 -13.02
N ALA A 645 -20.33 81.70 -13.79
CA ALA A 645 -20.80 81.83 -15.16
C ALA A 645 -22.19 82.47 -15.22
N ALA A 646 -23.10 82.10 -14.32
CA ALA A 646 -24.43 82.71 -14.20
C ALA A 646 -24.37 84.18 -13.73
N GLU A 647 -23.52 84.51 -12.74
CA GLU A 647 -23.24 85.90 -12.36
C GLU A 647 -22.73 86.73 -13.55
N VAL A 648 -21.75 86.21 -14.28
CA VAL A 648 -21.15 86.89 -15.44
C VAL A 648 -22.17 87.05 -16.57
N GLN A 649 -23.01 86.05 -16.84
CA GLN A 649 -24.11 86.18 -17.80
C GLN A 649 -25.11 87.26 -17.36
N ALA A 650 -25.55 87.26 -16.11
CA ALA A 650 -26.46 88.28 -15.58
C ALA A 650 -25.85 89.69 -15.64
N LEU A 651 -24.53 89.82 -15.42
CA LEU A 651 -23.81 91.09 -15.61
C LEU A 651 -23.73 91.52 -17.08
N TYR A 652 -23.52 90.59 -18.02
CA TYR A 652 -23.58 90.88 -19.46
C TYR A 652 -24.99 91.28 -19.92
N GLU A 653 -26.04 90.63 -19.43
CA GLU A 653 -27.44 90.99 -19.71
C GLU A 653 -27.80 92.37 -19.13
N GLN A 654 -27.33 92.68 -17.91
CA GLN A 654 -27.44 94.03 -17.34
C GLN A 654 -26.66 95.08 -18.14
N ALA A 655 -25.45 94.76 -18.61
CA ALA A 655 -24.65 95.67 -19.42
C ALA A 655 -25.29 95.90 -20.81
N HIS A 656 -25.85 94.85 -21.41
CA HIS A 656 -26.53 94.92 -22.70
C HIS A 656 -27.83 95.73 -22.62
N THR A 657 -28.67 95.48 -21.60
CA THR A 657 -29.90 96.25 -21.37
C THR A 657 -29.61 97.72 -21.05
N LYS A 658 -28.63 98.02 -20.18
CA LYS A 658 -28.17 99.39 -19.93
C LYS A 658 -27.61 100.05 -21.20
N GLY A 659 -26.84 99.33 -22.01
CA GLY A 659 -26.31 99.83 -23.30
C GLY A 659 -27.39 100.11 -24.34
N PHE A 660 -28.43 99.27 -24.43
CA PHE A 660 -29.60 99.50 -25.27
C PHE A 660 -30.40 100.73 -24.81
N LEU A 661 -30.63 100.87 -23.50
CA LEU A 661 -31.30 102.04 -22.92
C LEU A 661 -30.49 103.32 -23.20
N LEU A 662 -29.18 103.32 -22.98
CA LEU A 662 -28.31 104.47 -23.27
C LEU A 662 -28.38 104.88 -24.75
N ARG A 663 -28.25 103.94 -25.69
CA ARG A 663 -28.39 104.22 -27.14
C ARG A 663 -29.78 104.77 -27.51
N ARG A 664 -30.84 104.29 -26.85
CA ARG A 664 -32.21 104.81 -27.04
C ARG A 664 -32.34 106.24 -26.49
N HIS A 665 -31.76 106.54 -25.34
CA HIS A 665 -31.75 107.88 -24.76
C HIS A 665 -30.87 108.85 -25.57
N GLU A 666 -29.74 108.39 -26.10
CA GLU A 666 -28.87 109.11 -27.03
C GLU A 666 -29.61 109.47 -28.33
N ALA A 667 -30.32 108.51 -28.95
CA ALA A 667 -31.16 108.78 -30.11
C ALA A 667 -32.25 109.82 -29.81
N LEU A 668 -33.01 109.65 -28.72
CA LEU A 668 -34.05 110.60 -28.31
C LEU A 668 -33.48 112.00 -27.97
N TYR A 669 -32.28 112.08 -27.41
CA TYR A 669 -31.60 113.33 -27.15
C TYR A 669 -31.16 114.02 -28.45
N ASN A 670 -30.65 113.25 -29.42
CA ASN A 670 -30.28 113.76 -30.74
C ASN A 670 -31.51 114.24 -31.54
N ASP A 671 -32.64 113.53 -31.45
CA ASP A 671 -33.92 113.96 -32.02
C ASP A 671 -34.39 115.28 -31.40
N GLN A 672 -34.25 115.43 -30.06
CA GLN A 672 -34.57 116.67 -29.36
C GLN A 672 -33.60 117.82 -29.70
N ALA A 673 -32.31 117.53 -29.86
CA ALA A 673 -31.32 118.51 -30.29
C ALA A 673 -31.62 119.03 -31.71
N GLN A 674 -31.95 118.14 -32.66
CA GLN A 674 -32.37 118.53 -34.01
C GLN A 674 -33.67 119.34 -34.01
N GLN A 675 -34.62 119.03 -33.11
CA GLN A 675 -35.83 119.83 -32.93
C GLN A 675 -35.51 121.22 -32.36
N LEU A 676 -34.57 121.34 -31.42
CA LEU A 676 -34.10 122.62 -30.91
C LEU A 676 -33.36 123.43 -31.98
N GLU A 677 -32.42 122.84 -32.72
CA GLU A 677 -31.74 123.48 -33.85
C GLU A 677 -32.74 123.97 -34.91
N HIS A 678 -33.79 123.18 -35.21
CA HIS A 678 -34.84 123.58 -36.14
C HIS A 678 -35.70 124.74 -35.60
N LEU A 679 -36.04 124.74 -34.31
CA LEU A 679 -36.76 125.83 -33.66
C LEU A 679 -35.90 127.11 -33.56
N GLU A 680 -34.62 126.99 -33.23
CA GLU A 680 -33.66 128.10 -33.26
C GLU A 680 -33.57 128.69 -34.67
N TYR A 681 -33.40 127.84 -35.69
CA TYR A 681 -33.42 128.26 -37.10
C TYR A 681 -34.73 128.97 -37.49
N GLN A 682 -35.90 128.46 -37.05
CA GLN A 682 -37.18 129.14 -37.24
C GLN A 682 -37.22 130.51 -36.53
N THR A 683 -36.77 130.62 -35.27
CA THR A 683 -36.75 131.91 -34.56
C THR A 683 -35.79 132.90 -35.21
N VAL A 684 -34.66 132.47 -35.76
CA VAL A 684 -33.74 133.30 -36.56
C VAL A 684 -34.41 133.74 -37.87
N GLN A 685 -35.12 132.86 -38.57
CA GLN A 685 -35.90 133.24 -39.75
C GLN A 685 -36.98 134.28 -39.39
N PHE A 686 -37.75 134.07 -38.32
CA PHE A 686 -38.78 135.01 -37.88
C PHE A 686 -38.17 136.33 -37.41
N ALA A 687 -37.01 136.34 -36.74
CA ALA A 687 -36.27 137.55 -36.39
C ALA A 687 -35.85 138.33 -37.66
N GLN A 688 -35.28 137.66 -38.66
CA GLN A 688 -34.94 138.29 -39.94
C GLN A 688 -36.17 138.80 -40.70
N GLN A 689 -37.31 138.10 -40.64
CA GLN A 689 -38.57 138.58 -41.21
C GLN A 689 -39.07 139.82 -40.46
N LEU A 690 -39.01 139.83 -39.12
CA LEU A 690 -39.34 140.99 -38.30
C LEU A 690 -38.40 142.17 -38.56
N GLU A 691 -37.12 141.96 -38.83
CA GLU A 691 -36.20 143.03 -39.24
C GLU A 691 -36.49 143.56 -40.65
N LYS A 692 -36.84 142.70 -41.61
CA LYS A 692 -37.33 143.12 -42.94
C LYS A 692 -38.61 143.93 -42.83
N MET A 693 -39.52 143.57 -41.92
CA MET A 693 -40.73 144.35 -41.64
C MET A 693 -40.44 145.64 -40.87
N ARG A 694 -39.51 145.65 -39.90
CA ARG A 694 -39.08 146.86 -39.18
C ARG A 694 -38.40 147.86 -40.11
N THR A 695 -37.53 147.40 -41.02
CA THR A 695 -36.88 148.27 -42.02
C THR A 695 -37.87 148.77 -43.07
N PHE A 696 -38.86 147.97 -43.47
CA PHE A 696 -39.99 148.46 -44.26
C PHE A 696 -40.81 149.53 -43.52
N VAL A 697 -41.14 149.31 -42.24
CA VAL A 697 -41.86 150.29 -41.40
C VAL A 697 -41.04 151.56 -41.17
N ALA A 698 -39.71 151.46 -41.03
CA ALA A 698 -38.81 152.61 -40.94
C ALA A 698 -38.76 153.44 -42.23
N ARG A 699 -39.00 152.81 -43.40
CA ARG A 699 -39.19 153.51 -44.68
C ARG A 699 -40.60 154.10 -44.85
N LEU A 700 -41.60 153.74 -44.04
CA LEU A 700 -42.93 154.35 -44.14
C LEU A 700 -42.96 155.87 -43.86
N PRO A 701 -42.26 156.45 -42.87
CA PRO A 701 -42.16 157.91 -42.75
C PRO A 701 -41.45 158.55 -43.94
N GLU A 702 -40.39 157.94 -44.49
CA GLU A 702 -39.73 158.42 -45.71
C GLU A 702 -40.68 158.39 -46.92
N LEU A 703 -41.38 157.28 -47.13
CA LEU A 703 -42.40 157.12 -48.17
C LEU A 703 -43.61 158.04 -47.96
N ARG A 704 -43.97 158.36 -46.73
CA ARG A 704 -44.98 159.40 -46.41
C ARG A 704 -44.46 160.80 -46.71
N VAL A 705 -43.19 161.10 -46.44
CA VAL A 705 -42.56 162.36 -46.82
C VAL A 705 -42.43 162.47 -48.34
N LEU A 706 -42.05 161.39 -49.04
CA LEU A 706 -42.03 161.32 -50.50
C LEU A 706 -43.44 161.38 -51.10
N LEU A 707 -44.46 160.80 -50.49
CA LEU A 707 -45.86 160.93 -50.94
C LEU A 707 -46.40 162.34 -50.66
N ASN A 708 -46.08 162.93 -49.51
CA ASN A 708 -46.42 164.32 -49.20
C ASN A 708 -45.66 165.31 -50.10
N ASN A 709 -44.41 165.01 -50.47
CA ASN A 709 -43.64 165.80 -51.42
C ASN A 709 -44.15 165.58 -52.84
N ALA A 710 -44.45 164.36 -53.27
CA ALA A 710 -45.03 164.06 -54.58
C ALA A 710 -46.47 164.61 -54.73
N THR A 711 -47.25 164.71 -53.65
CA THR A 711 -48.56 165.38 -53.68
C THR A 711 -48.44 166.89 -53.58
N ARG A 712 -47.47 167.43 -52.83
CA ARG A 712 -47.08 168.85 -52.91
C ARG A 712 -46.45 169.21 -54.25
N GLU A 713 -45.81 168.27 -54.93
CA GLU A 713 -45.23 168.41 -56.26
C GLU A 713 -46.30 168.24 -57.31
N LEU A 714 -47.30 167.37 -57.14
CA LEU A 714 -48.49 167.38 -57.97
C LEU A 714 -49.34 168.65 -57.77
N GLN A 715 -49.36 169.23 -56.57
CA GLN A 715 -49.96 170.54 -56.30
C GLN A 715 -49.12 171.67 -56.90
N ARG A 716 -47.80 171.66 -56.70
CA ARG A 716 -46.87 172.61 -57.32
C ARG A 716 -46.95 172.51 -58.83
N GLU A 717 -46.96 171.33 -59.44
CA GLU A 717 -47.06 171.10 -60.88
C GLU A 717 -48.46 171.37 -61.43
N LYS A 718 -49.53 171.32 -60.63
CA LYS A 718 -50.81 171.94 -61.01
C LYS A 718 -50.69 173.46 -61.04
N VAL A 719 -50.13 174.05 -59.97
CA VAL A 719 -49.82 175.49 -59.88
C VAL A 719 -48.74 175.93 -60.87
N ARG A 720 -47.90 175.02 -61.39
CA ARG A 720 -46.82 175.24 -62.35
C ARG A 720 -47.26 174.91 -63.76
N VAL A 721 -48.25 174.07 -63.99
CA VAL A 721 -48.98 174.04 -65.27
C VAL A 721 -49.81 175.31 -65.40
N GLN A 722 -50.42 175.82 -64.33
CA GLN A 722 -50.98 177.17 -64.31
C GLN A 722 -49.87 178.21 -64.55
N ALA A 723 -48.82 178.21 -63.74
CA ALA A 723 -47.71 179.15 -63.89
C ALA A 723 -46.74 178.85 -65.06
N LEU A 724 -46.99 177.85 -65.93
CA LEU A 724 -46.30 177.64 -67.23
C LEU A 724 -47.25 177.88 -68.40
N LEU A 725 -48.56 177.97 -68.17
CA LEU A 725 -49.44 178.76 -69.03
C LEU A 725 -49.07 180.26 -68.89
N ASP A 726 -48.65 180.69 -67.68
CA ASP A 726 -48.10 182.02 -67.43
C ASP A 726 -46.60 182.13 -67.86
N ASP A 727 -45.70 181.28 -67.34
CA ASP A 727 -44.24 181.27 -67.67
C ASP A 727 -43.90 180.63 -69.04
N ALA A 728 -44.90 180.36 -69.88
CA ALA A 728 -44.73 180.45 -71.34
C ALA A 728 -44.06 181.80 -71.75
N ALA A 729 -44.09 182.78 -70.85
CA ALA A 729 -43.34 184.02 -70.89
C ALA A 729 -41.79 183.96 -70.75
N ARG A 730 -41.08 182.86 -70.32
CA ARG A 730 -39.63 182.46 -70.57
C ARG A 730 -38.89 181.59 -69.44
N PRO A 731 -37.98 180.59 -69.72
CA PRO A 731 -37.30 179.64 -68.73
C PRO A 731 -35.72 179.36 -68.80
N VAL A 732 -35.05 178.47 -67.95
CA VAL A 732 -33.71 177.67 -68.10
C VAL A 732 -33.10 176.85 -66.82
N ASN A 733 -32.21 175.74 -66.89
CA ASN A 733 -31.61 174.80 -65.77
C ASN A 733 -30.28 173.87 -66.01
N VAL A 734 -29.52 173.19 -65.01
CA VAL A 734 -28.36 172.12 -65.15
C VAL A 734 -27.75 171.27 -63.88
N HIS A 735 -26.82 170.21 -63.95
CA HIS A 735 -26.34 169.17 -62.86
C HIS A 735 -24.85 168.44 -62.84
N PRO A 736 -24.33 167.62 -61.80
CA PRO A 736 -22.90 166.99 -61.60
C PRO A 736 -22.57 165.52 -60.88
N TYR A 737 -21.30 164.92 -60.78
CA TYR A 737 -20.76 163.59 -60.11
C TYR A 737 -19.14 163.35 -60.05
N HIS A 738 -18.23 162.34 -59.62
CA HIS A 738 -17.85 161.07 -58.74
C HIS A 738 -16.26 160.64 -58.92
N GLU A 739 -15.37 159.66 -58.40
CA GLU A 739 -14.98 158.77 -57.18
C GLU A 739 -13.56 157.89 -57.24
N LEU A 740 -13.18 156.89 -56.30
CA LEU A 740 -12.04 155.79 -56.16
C LEU A 740 -10.71 155.93 -55.24
N ALA A 741 -9.74 155.02 -54.77
CA ALA A 741 -9.17 153.56 -54.71
C ALA A 741 -8.13 153.27 -53.45
N SER A 742 -7.16 152.31 -53.09
CA SER A 742 -6.38 151.01 -53.43
C SER A 742 -5.38 150.38 -52.27
N ALA A 743 -4.59 149.22 -52.33
CA ALA A 743 -3.71 148.55 -51.21
C ALA A 743 -2.53 147.42 -51.50
N GLU A 744 -1.68 146.87 -50.51
CA GLU A 744 -0.35 146.03 -50.64
C GLU A 744 0.18 144.92 -49.52
N PRO A 745 1.35 144.11 -49.63
CA PRO A 745 1.82 142.85 -48.80
C PRO A 745 3.37 142.49 -48.38
N GLU A 746 3.79 141.35 -47.64
CA GLU A 746 5.23 140.99 -47.13
C GLU A 746 5.81 139.50 -46.83
N THR A 747 5.07 138.38 -46.67
CA THR A 747 5.43 137.21 -45.77
C THR A 747 6.50 136.12 -46.15
N HIS A 748 7.12 136.12 -47.33
CA HIS A 748 7.77 134.90 -47.88
C HIS A 748 9.12 134.46 -47.26
N ALA A 749 9.91 135.37 -46.68
CA ALA A 749 11.32 135.12 -46.33
C ALA A 749 11.56 134.15 -45.15
N LEU A 750 10.64 134.09 -44.18
CA LEU A 750 10.81 133.33 -42.94
C LEU A 750 10.86 131.80 -43.15
N LEU A 751 10.06 131.28 -44.09
CA LEU A 751 9.91 129.84 -44.34
C LEU A 751 11.22 129.13 -44.73
N GLN A 752 12.11 129.81 -45.47
CA GLN A 752 13.35 129.22 -45.96
C GLN A 752 14.41 128.99 -44.85
N ARG A 753 14.30 129.68 -43.71
CA ARG A 753 15.22 129.52 -42.57
C ARG A 753 14.93 128.21 -41.81
N VAL A 754 13.65 127.90 -41.60
CA VAL A 754 13.17 126.74 -40.83
C VAL A 754 13.59 125.42 -41.48
N GLN A 755 13.36 125.29 -42.79
CA GLN A 755 13.66 124.07 -43.55
C GLN A 755 15.14 123.66 -43.54
N ARG A 756 16.06 124.62 -43.30
CA ARG A 756 17.50 124.36 -43.29
C ARG A 756 17.98 123.75 -41.96
N LEU A 757 17.36 124.12 -40.85
CA LEU A 757 17.67 123.58 -39.52
C LEU A 757 17.15 122.15 -39.34
N GLN A 758 15.96 121.85 -39.87
CA GLN A 758 15.34 120.52 -39.78
C GLN A 758 16.22 119.40 -40.38
N ARG A 759 16.96 119.67 -41.47
CA ARG A 759 17.81 118.67 -42.13
C ARG A 759 19.00 118.22 -41.28
N VAL A 760 19.57 119.11 -40.48
CA VAL A 760 20.73 118.80 -39.61
C VAL A 760 20.30 117.96 -38.40
N LEU A 761 19.07 118.18 -37.89
CA LEU A 761 18.50 117.39 -36.79
C LEU A 761 18.22 115.94 -37.19
N VAL A 762 17.80 115.69 -38.44
CA VAL A 762 17.60 114.33 -38.96
C VAL A 762 18.94 113.57 -38.99
N GLN A 763 19.96 114.12 -39.66
CA GLN A 763 21.28 113.46 -39.77
C GLN A 763 21.90 113.11 -38.40
N ARG A 764 21.73 113.97 -37.39
CA ARG A 764 22.20 113.72 -36.02
C ARG A 764 21.41 112.66 -35.26
N ARG A 765 20.16 112.40 -35.66
CA ARG A 765 19.35 111.30 -35.14
C ARG A 765 19.76 109.98 -35.79
N ASP A 766 19.94 109.98 -37.12
CA ASP A 766 20.37 108.80 -37.87
C ASP A 766 21.73 108.28 -37.34
N GLU A 767 22.69 109.19 -37.09
CA GLU A 767 23.98 108.90 -36.44
C GLU A 767 23.86 108.26 -35.04
N LEU A 768 22.75 108.43 -34.32
CA LEU A 768 22.51 107.83 -33.00
C LEU A 768 21.86 106.46 -33.14
N GLU A 769 20.84 106.32 -34.00
CA GLU A 769 20.17 105.05 -34.26
C GLU A 769 21.15 103.98 -34.79
N GLU A 770 22.13 104.36 -35.64
CA GLU A 770 23.23 103.47 -36.05
C GLU A 770 24.10 102.99 -34.87
N LYS A 771 24.40 103.87 -33.90
CA LYS A 771 25.24 103.54 -32.74
C LYS A 771 24.50 102.67 -31.73
N GLU A 772 23.21 102.94 -31.51
CA GLU A 772 22.35 102.11 -30.68
C GLU A 772 22.18 100.70 -31.28
N ALA A 773 21.97 100.59 -32.59
CA ALA A 773 21.95 99.31 -33.30
C ALA A 773 23.29 98.55 -33.19
N ALA A 774 24.42 99.26 -33.27
CA ALA A 774 25.75 98.67 -33.08
C ALA A 774 25.93 98.12 -31.64
N ILE A 775 25.53 98.87 -30.61
CA ILE A 775 25.56 98.44 -29.19
C ILE A 775 24.68 97.21 -29.00
N GLN A 776 23.42 97.24 -29.45
CA GLN A 776 22.50 96.10 -29.37
C GLN A 776 23.08 94.84 -30.05
N SER A 777 23.81 94.99 -31.17
CA SER A 777 24.48 93.85 -31.82
C SER A 777 25.61 93.23 -30.99
N VAL A 778 26.33 94.05 -30.21
CA VAL A 778 27.40 93.61 -29.30
C VAL A 778 26.81 93.00 -28.04
N GLU A 779 25.77 93.60 -27.46
CA GLU A 779 25.04 93.05 -26.31
C GLU A 779 24.38 91.71 -26.65
N GLN A 780 23.77 91.57 -27.83
CA GLN A 780 23.25 90.28 -28.29
C GLN A 780 24.36 89.23 -28.47
N ARG A 781 25.55 89.60 -28.97
CA ARG A 781 26.69 88.68 -29.05
C ARG A 781 27.20 88.29 -27.67
N TYR A 782 27.29 89.25 -26.74
CA TYR A 782 27.69 89.00 -25.35
C TYR A 782 26.68 88.11 -24.61
N MET A 783 25.38 88.36 -24.76
CA MET A 783 24.33 87.53 -24.16
C MET A 783 24.30 86.12 -24.78
N LYS A 784 24.48 85.98 -26.11
CA LYS A 784 24.61 84.68 -26.78
C LYS A 784 25.85 83.92 -26.28
N ALA A 785 27.01 84.59 -26.18
CA ALA A 785 28.23 84.01 -25.63
C ALA A 785 28.07 83.59 -24.16
N LYS A 786 27.49 84.46 -23.33
CA LYS A 786 27.20 84.21 -21.91
C LYS A 786 26.21 83.06 -21.72
N ALA A 787 25.19 82.95 -22.58
CA ALA A 787 24.30 81.79 -22.61
C ALA A 787 25.05 80.52 -23.01
N THR A 788 25.88 80.53 -24.06
CA THR A 788 26.66 79.34 -24.45
C THR A 788 27.66 78.90 -23.37
N VAL A 789 28.26 79.84 -22.63
CA VAL A 789 29.15 79.52 -21.50
C VAL A 789 28.35 79.02 -20.28
N ALA A 790 27.17 79.58 -19.99
CA ALA A 790 26.28 79.06 -18.96
C ALA A 790 25.62 77.70 -19.32
N HIS A 791 25.66 77.31 -20.60
CA HIS A 791 25.25 76.00 -21.10
C HIS A 791 26.41 75.03 -21.32
N GLN A 792 27.66 75.45 -21.14
CA GLN A 792 28.80 74.53 -21.08
C GLN A 792 28.85 73.91 -19.69
N PRO A 793 28.77 72.57 -19.55
CA PRO A 793 28.97 71.92 -18.26
C PRO A 793 30.39 72.19 -17.77
N GLY A 794 30.54 72.63 -16.52
CA GLY A 794 31.85 72.73 -15.87
C GLY A 794 32.56 71.37 -15.82
N PRO A 795 33.88 71.31 -15.57
CA PRO A 795 34.65 70.07 -15.58
C PRO A 795 34.04 69.00 -14.64
N GLU A 796 33.59 69.39 -13.45
CA GLU A 796 32.89 68.53 -12.49
C GLU A 796 31.60 67.91 -13.08
N ILE A 797 30.87 68.67 -13.92
CA ILE A 797 29.65 68.18 -14.58
C ILE A 797 30.01 67.29 -15.78
N ALA A 798 31.15 67.52 -16.46
CA ALA A 798 31.65 66.61 -17.49
C ALA A 798 32.14 65.27 -16.90
N GLU A 799 32.78 65.30 -15.73
CA GLU A 799 33.15 64.11 -14.94
C GLU A 799 31.90 63.38 -14.43
N GLN A 800 30.90 64.10 -13.92
CA GLN A 800 29.61 63.51 -13.57
C GLN A 800 28.90 62.92 -14.80
N LEU A 801 28.89 63.60 -15.95
CA LEU A 801 28.28 63.09 -17.19
C LEU A 801 28.98 61.83 -17.71
N THR A 802 30.32 61.76 -17.65
CA THR A 802 31.05 60.55 -18.04
C THR A 802 30.84 59.42 -17.03
N ALA A 803 30.76 59.70 -15.72
CA ALA A 803 30.35 58.74 -14.71
C ALA A 803 28.90 58.25 -14.92
N TYR A 804 27.96 59.14 -15.24
CA TYR A 804 26.57 58.78 -15.58
C TYR A 804 26.48 58.00 -16.88
N GLN A 805 27.32 58.28 -17.89
CA GLN A 805 27.42 57.48 -19.11
C GLN A 805 27.96 56.07 -18.83
N GLN A 806 29.00 55.94 -18.01
CA GLN A 806 29.51 54.63 -17.57
C GLN A 806 28.48 53.86 -16.72
N ASN A 807 27.69 54.56 -15.90
CA ASN A 807 26.60 53.95 -15.16
C ASN A 807 25.41 53.61 -16.07
N LEU A 808 25.16 54.36 -17.14
CA LEU A 808 24.16 54.05 -18.16
C LEU A 808 24.55 52.86 -19.05
N THR A 809 25.83 52.68 -19.37
CA THR A 809 26.30 51.48 -20.11
C THR A 809 26.26 50.25 -19.21
N LYS A 810 26.69 50.35 -17.95
CA LYS A 810 26.48 49.28 -16.94
C LYS A 810 25.00 48.96 -16.77
N LYS A 811 24.13 49.96 -16.58
CA LYS A 811 22.67 49.73 -16.47
C LYS A 811 22.04 49.22 -17.77
N HIS A 812 22.61 49.49 -18.95
CA HIS A 812 22.22 48.82 -20.19
C HIS A 812 22.68 47.35 -20.25
N GLN A 813 23.83 47.01 -19.67
CA GLN A 813 24.27 45.61 -19.54
C GLN A 813 23.41 44.86 -18.53
N ASP A 814 23.14 45.46 -17.35
CA ASP A 814 22.17 44.95 -16.36
C ASP A 814 20.78 44.77 -17.01
N MET A 815 20.32 45.75 -17.80
CA MET A 815 19.03 45.66 -18.52
C MET A 815 19.03 44.56 -19.59
N ARG A 816 20.13 44.35 -20.33
CA ARG A 816 20.21 43.25 -21.31
C ARG A 816 20.21 41.89 -20.64
N GLN A 817 21.00 41.71 -19.59
CA GLN A 817 20.99 40.49 -18.77
C GLN A 817 19.60 40.26 -18.14
N MET A 818 18.92 41.32 -17.71
CA MET A 818 17.54 41.25 -17.23
C MET A 818 16.54 40.96 -18.35
N GLN A 819 16.76 41.44 -19.58
CA GLN A 819 15.93 41.14 -20.76
C GLN A 819 16.11 39.68 -21.20
N GLU A 820 17.35 39.21 -21.34
CA GLU A 820 17.71 37.82 -21.62
C GLU A 820 17.13 36.88 -20.55
N ALA A 821 17.26 37.24 -19.27
CA ALA A 821 16.62 36.51 -18.18
C ALA A 821 15.08 36.56 -18.27
N LEU A 822 14.48 37.71 -18.57
CA LEU A 822 13.03 37.83 -18.75
C LEU A 822 12.53 37.05 -19.97
N GLU A 823 13.33 36.89 -21.03
CA GLU A 823 13.00 36.08 -22.21
C GLU A 823 13.14 34.59 -21.92
N PHE A 824 14.17 34.18 -21.18
CA PHE A 824 14.28 32.84 -20.62
C PHE A 824 13.11 32.51 -19.68
N PHE A 825 12.73 33.44 -18.80
CA PHE A 825 11.59 33.23 -17.89
C PHE A 825 10.23 33.36 -18.58
N ARG A 826 10.09 34.16 -19.65
CA ARG A 826 8.89 34.18 -20.51
C ARG A 826 8.75 32.84 -21.23
N SER A 827 9.79 32.38 -21.93
CA SER A 827 9.77 31.08 -22.61
C SER A 827 9.53 29.92 -21.64
N GLN A 828 10.13 29.89 -20.44
CA GLN A 828 9.74 28.95 -19.39
C GLN A 828 8.26 29.09 -19.00
N THR A 829 7.76 30.32 -18.79
CA THR A 829 6.35 30.56 -18.46
C THR A 829 5.42 30.10 -19.59
N ASP A 830 5.83 30.22 -20.85
CA ASP A 830 5.04 29.81 -22.01
C ASP A 830 5.08 28.29 -22.22
N HIS A 831 6.18 27.61 -21.88
CA HIS A 831 6.21 26.15 -21.73
C HIS A 831 5.32 25.67 -20.57
N PHE A 832 5.31 26.40 -19.43
CA PHE A 832 4.40 26.11 -18.32
C PHE A 832 2.94 26.38 -18.69
N LYS A 833 2.62 27.43 -19.46
CA LYS A 833 1.28 27.65 -20.04
C LYS A 833 0.89 26.50 -20.95
N ALA A 834 1.70 26.17 -21.95
CA ALA A 834 1.41 25.05 -22.87
C ALA A 834 1.18 23.73 -22.12
N ARG A 835 1.99 23.41 -21.11
CA ARG A 835 1.78 22.25 -20.23
C ARG A 835 0.51 22.37 -19.38
N HIS A 836 0.20 23.56 -18.86
CA HIS A 836 -1.02 23.84 -18.10
C HIS A 836 -2.27 23.79 -19.01
N ASP A 837 -2.16 24.15 -20.27
CA ASP A 837 -3.25 24.15 -21.24
C ASP A 837 -3.51 22.73 -21.75
N VAL A 838 -2.48 21.92 -22.02
CA VAL A 838 -2.62 20.46 -22.22
C VAL A 838 -3.22 19.77 -20.98
N LEU A 839 -2.87 20.22 -19.76
CA LEU A 839 -3.49 19.73 -18.53
C LEU A 839 -4.94 20.22 -18.36
N ARG A 840 -5.28 21.45 -18.80
CA ARG A 840 -6.68 21.95 -18.86
C ARG A 840 -7.49 21.18 -19.89
N GLU A 841 -6.94 20.88 -21.05
CA GLU A 841 -7.61 20.06 -22.07
C GLU A 841 -7.87 18.67 -21.52
N ARG A 842 -6.88 18.00 -20.93
CA ARG A 842 -7.08 16.71 -20.23
C ARG A 842 -8.11 16.80 -19.10
N LEU A 843 -8.11 17.87 -18.29
CA LEU A 843 -9.11 18.07 -17.23
C LEU A 843 -10.50 18.42 -17.79
N ALA A 844 -10.57 19.08 -18.95
CA ALA A 844 -11.81 19.39 -19.65
C ALA A 844 -12.35 18.16 -20.38
N ASP A 845 -11.51 17.26 -20.87
CA ASP A 845 -11.89 15.99 -21.51
C ASP A 845 -12.29 14.96 -20.45
N MET A 846 -11.58 14.86 -19.34
CA MET A 846 -12.06 14.17 -18.13
C MET A 846 -13.37 14.80 -17.61
N GLY A 847 -13.50 16.13 -17.70
CA GLY A 847 -14.73 16.86 -17.37
C GLY A 847 -15.89 16.56 -18.32
N LYS A 848 -15.64 16.43 -19.63
CA LYS A 848 -16.62 16.01 -20.64
C LYS A 848 -17.00 14.54 -20.46
N ALA A 849 -16.04 13.66 -20.20
CA ALA A 849 -16.28 12.25 -19.92
C ALA A 849 -17.13 12.09 -18.64
N TYR A 850 -16.75 12.77 -17.55
CA TYR A 850 -17.53 12.80 -16.32
C TYR A 850 -18.90 13.47 -16.50
N ALA A 851 -19.03 14.49 -17.35
CA ALA A 851 -20.31 15.12 -17.66
C ALA A 851 -21.22 14.22 -18.53
N ALA A 852 -20.64 13.43 -19.45
CA ALA A 852 -21.36 12.43 -20.23
C ALA A 852 -21.82 11.27 -19.34
N GLU A 853 -20.91 10.71 -18.54
CA GLU A 853 -21.19 9.67 -17.55
C GLU A 853 -22.23 10.16 -16.51
N ARG A 854 -22.16 11.44 -16.12
CA ARG A 854 -23.17 12.08 -15.26
C ARG A 854 -24.50 12.31 -15.97
N ALA A 855 -24.52 12.65 -17.26
CA ALA A 855 -25.75 12.77 -18.04
C ALA A 855 -26.42 11.40 -18.25
N GLU A 856 -25.65 10.32 -18.38
CA GLU A 856 -26.16 8.94 -18.35
C GLU A 856 -26.69 8.54 -16.97
N LYS A 857 -26.02 8.97 -15.88
CA LYS A 857 -26.51 8.78 -14.51
C LYS A 857 -27.75 9.61 -14.19
N GLU A 858 -27.88 10.84 -14.71
CA GLU A 858 -29.06 11.71 -14.52
C GLU A 858 -30.21 11.39 -15.49
N ARG A 859 -29.95 10.60 -16.56
CA ARG A 859 -31.00 9.90 -17.33
C ARG A 859 -31.64 8.73 -16.58
N ARG A 860 -31.12 8.34 -15.40
CA ARG A 860 -31.77 7.42 -14.46
C ARG A 860 -32.47 8.24 -13.35
N PRO A 861 -33.77 8.04 -13.08
CA PRO A 861 -34.53 8.92 -12.20
C PRO A 861 -34.07 8.84 -10.74
N ARG A 862 -34.04 9.99 -10.05
CA ARG A 862 -33.50 10.13 -8.68
C ARG A 862 -34.52 9.78 -7.59
N ALA A 863 -34.10 8.91 -6.67
CA ALA A 863 -34.47 8.90 -5.24
C ALA A 863 -33.34 8.16 -4.49
N GLY A 864 -32.96 8.47 -3.24
CA GLY A 864 -33.27 9.58 -2.34
C GLY A 864 -32.22 9.60 -1.22
N VAL A 865 -31.87 10.77 -0.67
CA VAL A 865 -30.70 10.95 0.23
C VAL A 865 -31.09 10.86 1.72
N ILE A 866 -30.20 10.32 2.58
CA ILE A 866 -29.94 10.82 3.96
C ILE A 866 -28.68 10.15 4.62
N ALA A 867 -27.79 11.02 5.14
CA ALA A 867 -26.77 10.92 6.22
C ALA A 867 -25.92 9.65 6.55
N GLY A 868 -24.63 9.89 6.90
CA GLY A 868 -23.77 8.99 7.70
C GLY A 868 -22.26 9.02 7.36
N ALA A 869 -21.37 9.15 8.36
CA ALA A 869 -19.88 9.15 8.24
C ALA A 869 -19.22 8.67 9.57
N PRO A 870 -17.89 8.44 9.72
CA PRO A 870 -16.74 8.47 8.77
C PRO A 870 -16.14 7.03 8.57
N PRO A 871 -14.97 6.51 9.06
CA PRO A 871 -13.61 7.04 9.40
C PRO A 871 -12.33 6.22 9.00
N ILE A 872 -11.22 6.92 8.75
CA ILE A 872 -9.78 6.57 9.03
C ILE A 872 -9.07 5.44 8.20
N THR A 873 -7.74 5.60 7.99
CA THR A 873 -6.81 4.82 7.10
C THR A 873 -5.42 4.62 7.75
N PRO A 874 -4.56 3.64 7.34
CA PRO A 874 -3.41 3.92 6.42
C PRO A 874 -2.92 2.74 5.50
N ARG A 875 -1.86 2.94 4.65
CA ARG A 875 -1.27 1.99 3.64
C ARG A 875 0.08 1.32 4.10
N PRO A 876 0.97 0.84 3.19
CA PRO A 876 2.38 1.32 3.13
C PRO A 876 3.00 1.35 1.69
N ASP A 877 4.35 1.34 1.54
CA ASP A 877 5.19 1.60 0.33
C ASP A 877 6.44 0.66 0.26
N SER A 878 7.16 0.46 -0.88
CA SER A 878 8.26 1.29 -1.48
C SER A 878 9.18 0.39 -2.39
N PRO A 879 10.34 0.78 -3.01
CA PRO A 879 11.00 2.10 -3.26
C PRO A 879 11.61 2.34 -4.70
N SER A 880 12.18 3.55 -4.92
CA SER A 880 13.10 4.01 -6.03
C SER A 880 12.60 4.06 -7.49
N ALA A 881 13.14 4.86 -8.43
CA ALA A 881 14.34 5.72 -8.44
C ALA A 881 14.10 7.17 -9.01
N THR A 882 15.15 7.99 -9.16
CA THR A 882 15.12 9.45 -9.40
C THR A 882 15.13 9.89 -10.88
N PRO A 883 14.59 11.08 -11.22
CA PRO A 883 15.47 12.25 -11.37
C PRO A 883 14.92 13.61 -10.84
N GLU A 884 15.73 14.66 -11.06
CA GLU A 884 15.79 15.97 -10.38
C GLU A 884 14.76 17.07 -10.82
N PRO A 885 14.77 18.31 -10.24
CA PRO A 885 13.52 19.01 -9.89
C PRO A 885 12.99 20.05 -10.89
N VAL A 886 11.72 20.42 -10.70
CA VAL A 886 11.09 21.61 -11.30
C VAL A 886 10.85 22.67 -10.23
N VAL A 887 11.46 23.84 -10.39
CA VAL A 887 11.33 24.99 -9.48
C VAL A 887 10.06 25.79 -9.79
N TYR A 888 9.24 26.06 -8.77
CA TYR A 888 8.18 27.08 -8.84
C TYR A 888 8.73 28.45 -8.44
N ARG A 889 8.40 29.50 -9.21
CA ARG A 889 8.89 30.86 -8.98
C ARG A 889 7.88 31.70 -8.21
N GLY A 890 8.14 31.95 -6.93
CA GLY A 890 7.51 33.03 -6.17
C GLY A 890 7.98 34.41 -6.66
N PHE A 891 7.16 35.45 -6.45
CA PHE A 891 7.53 36.83 -6.76
C PHE A 891 8.65 37.33 -5.82
N VAL A 892 9.63 38.06 -6.38
CA VAL A 892 10.65 38.80 -5.61
C VAL A 892 10.36 40.30 -5.74
N ALA A 893 10.22 40.98 -4.61
CA ALA A 893 10.04 42.44 -4.56
C ALA A 893 11.39 43.17 -4.79
N PRO A 894 11.38 44.38 -5.38
CA PRO A 894 12.61 45.12 -5.65
C PRO A 894 13.26 45.65 -4.35
N PRO A 895 14.61 45.72 -4.28
CA PRO A 895 15.31 46.18 -3.10
C PRO A 895 15.08 47.69 -2.86
N ARG A 896 14.62 48.05 -1.66
CA ARG A 896 14.67 49.45 -1.19
C ARG A 896 16.11 49.81 -0.84
N ALA A 897 16.55 51.00 -1.26
CA ALA A 897 17.87 51.52 -0.92
C ALA A 897 18.00 51.76 0.60
N ALA A 898 19.17 51.43 1.16
CA ALA A 898 19.52 51.82 2.52
C ALA A 898 19.81 53.32 2.57
N THR A 899 19.06 54.07 3.38
CA THR A 899 19.26 55.50 3.57
C THR A 899 20.37 55.76 4.59
N THR A 900 21.45 56.42 4.14
CA THR A 900 22.53 56.89 5.00
C THR A 900 22.03 57.93 6.02
N THR A 901 22.20 57.67 7.31
CA THR A 901 22.10 58.68 8.36
C THR A 901 23.29 58.53 9.31
N ALA A 902 24.20 59.51 9.30
CA ALA A 902 25.26 59.61 10.29
C ALA A 902 24.87 60.63 11.37
N PHE A 903 25.15 60.34 12.63
CA PHE A 903 25.80 61.26 13.57
C PHE A 903 26.31 60.51 14.82
N THR A 904 27.14 61.18 15.63
CA THR A 904 27.93 60.59 16.74
C THR A 904 27.50 61.19 18.12
N PRO A 905 28.32 61.18 19.19
CA PRO A 905 28.36 60.13 20.22
C PRO A 905 28.12 60.64 21.68
N HIS A 906 28.00 59.77 22.70
CA HIS A 906 28.65 59.94 24.04
C HIS A 906 28.36 58.82 25.09
N ALA A 907 29.37 58.58 25.95
CA ALA A 907 29.39 58.21 27.39
C ALA A 907 28.39 57.22 28.09
N ASN A 908 28.94 56.18 28.73
CA ASN A 908 29.04 55.88 30.20
C ASN A 908 27.99 56.44 31.21
N PRO A 909 27.87 55.86 32.45
CA PRO A 909 28.06 54.45 32.88
C PRO A 909 27.05 53.95 33.99
N GLY A 910 27.18 52.68 34.43
CA GLY A 910 26.58 52.14 35.68
C GLY A 910 25.06 51.86 35.64
N GLU A 911 24.40 51.13 36.54
CA GLU A 911 24.74 50.13 37.60
C GLU A 911 23.49 49.19 37.70
N GLY A 912 23.36 48.11 38.49
CA GLY A 912 24.15 47.43 39.53
C GLY A 912 23.24 46.37 40.24
N SER A 913 23.74 45.58 41.21
CA SER A 913 23.01 44.54 41.98
C SER A 913 22.45 43.32 41.17
N ASP A 914 22.30 42.10 41.69
CA ASP A 914 22.83 41.51 42.93
C ASP A 914 23.07 39.97 42.86
N LEU A 915 23.74 39.44 43.89
CA LEU A 915 24.18 38.05 44.14
C LEU A 915 23.10 37.16 44.84
N PRO A 916 23.35 35.90 45.33
CA PRO A 916 24.48 34.94 45.20
C PRO A 916 24.04 33.44 44.97
N LEU A 917 24.97 32.49 45.24
CA LEU A 917 24.79 31.05 45.59
C LEU A 917 24.47 30.06 44.45
N LEU A 918 25.02 28.84 44.36
CA LEU A 918 26.19 28.16 44.98
C LEU A 918 27.09 27.65 43.81
N GLY A 919 28.34 27.20 43.91
CA GLY A 919 29.23 26.76 44.99
C GLY A 919 30.14 25.67 44.40
N GLY A 920 31.46 25.74 44.60
CA GLY A 920 32.41 24.71 44.10
C GLY A 920 32.52 23.53 45.08
N PRO A 921 33.68 22.82 45.15
CA PRO A 921 34.91 22.98 44.35
C PRO A 921 35.61 21.65 43.96
N HIS A 922 36.77 21.73 43.27
CA HIS A 922 37.84 20.67 43.21
C HIS A 922 37.42 19.32 42.52
N GLU A 923 38.29 18.47 41.92
CA GLU A 923 39.68 18.59 41.48
C GLU A 923 40.12 17.48 40.47
N ASN A 924 41.35 17.62 39.98
CA ASN A 924 42.31 16.56 39.57
C ASN A 924 42.32 15.94 38.15
N ALA A 925 43.44 16.23 37.48
CA ALA A 925 44.43 15.30 36.89
C ALA A 925 43.97 13.95 36.30
N GLY A 926 44.36 13.70 35.04
CA GLY A 926 44.25 12.36 34.44
C GLY A 926 44.77 12.28 33.00
N GLN A 927 46.05 11.94 32.84
CA GLN A 927 46.74 11.67 31.57
C GLN A 927 45.96 10.75 30.61
N ARG A 928 45.73 11.18 29.36
CA ARG A 928 46.41 10.61 28.17
C ARG A 928 46.16 11.44 26.91
#